data_AF-A0A2V9L7W0-F1
#
_entry.id   AF-A0A2V9L7W0-F1
#
_cell.length_a   1.000
_cell.length_b   1.000
_cell.length_c   1.000
_cell.angle_alpha   90.00
_cell.angle_beta   90.00
_cell.angle_gamma   90.00
#
_symmetry.space_group_name_H-M   'P 1'
#
loop_
_entity.id
_entity.type
_entity.pdbx_description
1 polymer ?
#
loop_
_entity_poly.entity_id
_entity_poly.type
_entity_poly.pdbx_seq_one_letter_code
_entity_poly.pdbx_strand_id
1 'polypeptide(L)'
;MNSKKPGLACGVLIRMTSCVIGVLGLLSSTAFAQSYIFSRAEFGTFGPPNNVTAADFNGDGKVDLAVTNVFGNGGTVSILLGKPDGTFALNNQDILIVGYGPSSIAAADFNSDGKLDLVVANSTDNTVSVLLGNGDGTFRPQVTYATGTKPLSVCVGDFNRDGKPDLAVANNTDGTVSILLGNGNGSFRSHVDVAVNVFPASVATADFNDDGKPDLVVGTHNYAAFVSILLGNGDGTFQPHVDYPTGTADSLAVADFNGDGKLDVASVSPGGGVSIWLGNGDGTLQPPVGYPAGDGPEGIAAADFNGDGKVDLLVGYLGGINTPGPNVTILLANGDGTFQAPQSYGVGYNPKAVAAADVNGDGHVDVIAANAGSSEGPPGPGTTVSVLLGRGDGTFESHADYTSGGGTGPVSVIAADFNGDGKLDLAVADSAVAVAVNAVSVFLNNGDGTFGPHVDFPAGTRPVRIVAGDFNGDGKLDLAVADEPGNGTNFLSILLGNGDGTFQPPITTAQAGFASGIAVGDFNHDGKLDIAYTWAGSEQMSILLGNGDGIFQTPVTYSTPFIPGAISVADFNGDGKPDLVIDTGSGGGVLIGNGDGTFQPVVVYTGGGATVGDFNGDGKVDLAGFNSVMLGNGDGTFQSPILYSTSLFGGSFSYTNLVAADFNHDGKVDLVGFGVFNTVSLLLGNGDGTFGGAAQTNIDYQSGNGPNSLAVGDFNGDGGVDLAIANGGENSVSLYLSRPVIALFPVSVSFADEPVGLASAPLSVQVSNPGSVVLNIDSISSSGDFAQTNTCGSSVQPGASCAISVTFTPTLPGSRAGSLRITDNNNGVSGSVQTIALTGTGIGPLVSLSSVSLDFGYHLVGTPSLARTLTLANTGTAPLSIRSIAASSGFTQSNNCGSILAVGGNCSISVTFSPTAVAPASGAITITDTAPGSPHVVSVTGIGAPTLTFTFPARIDFGNEPVAAPSAPQTVTLANASNQPLLVRRLLPTRRFAQANNCGVSIAPGSSCSIQVTFTPIAKLPSRGLLIILDTGRPRFAIVRLSGNGT
;
A
#
# COMPACT_ATOMS: atom_id res chain seq x y z
N MET A 1 17.20 2.63 -63.79
CA MET A 1 15.99 3.11 -63.09
C MET A 1 15.36 1.92 -62.38
N ASN A 2 14.84 2.15 -61.17
CA ASN A 2 13.91 1.36 -60.33
C ASN A 2 13.89 -0.19 -60.27
N SER A 3 13.64 -0.64 -59.04
CA SER A 3 13.08 -1.94 -58.58
C SER A 3 14.05 -3.11 -58.29
N LYS A 4 13.78 -3.78 -57.16
CA LYS A 4 14.43 -4.99 -56.61
C LYS A 4 13.36 -6.04 -56.27
N LYS A 5 13.66 -7.32 -56.49
CA LYS A 5 13.28 -8.56 -55.75
C LYS A 5 13.72 -9.77 -56.61
N PRO A 6 13.74 -11.03 -56.12
CA PRO A 6 13.47 -11.57 -54.78
C PRO A 6 14.76 -11.74 -53.94
N GLY A 7 14.82 -12.34 -52.75
CA GLY A 7 13.79 -12.89 -51.84
C GLY A 7 14.12 -14.32 -51.35
N LEU A 8 13.93 -14.61 -50.06
CA LEU A 8 14.07 -15.95 -49.45
C LEU A 8 13.26 -16.05 -48.15
N ALA A 9 12.70 -17.23 -47.87
CA ALA A 9 12.12 -17.64 -46.58
C ALA A 9 13.18 -18.48 -45.79
N CYS A 10 13.01 -18.97 -44.56
CA CYS A 10 11.79 -19.25 -43.79
C CYS A 10 12.12 -19.44 -42.28
N GLY A 11 11.13 -19.31 -41.39
CA GLY A 11 11.02 -20.19 -40.22
C GLY A 11 11.40 -19.67 -38.82
N VAL A 12 10.36 -19.45 -38.00
CA VAL A 12 10.23 -19.86 -36.58
C VAL A 12 11.39 -19.60 -35.60
N LEU A 13 11.21 -18.64 -34.68
CA LEU A 13 10.76 -18.91 -33.28
C LEU A 13 10.68 -17.58 -32.49
N ILE A 14 9.59 -17.32 -31.77
CA ILE A 14 9.45 -16.15 -30.89
C ILE A 14 9.86 -16.52 -29.45
N ARG A 15 10.70 -15.69 -28.83
CA ARG A 15 10.86 -15.60 -27.35
C ARG A 15 11.10 -14.14 -26.95
N MET A 16 10.46 -13.74 -25.86
CA MET A 16 10.66 -12.43 -25.22
C MET A 16 12.07 -12.30 -24.63
N THR A 17 12.72 -11.15 -24.80
CA THR A 17 13.20 -10.28 -23.69
C THR A 17 13.88 -8.99 -24.19
N SER A 18 13.69 -7.91 -23.44
CA SER A 18 14.63 -6.79 -23.22
C SER A 18 15.28 -6.08 -24.42
N CYS A 19 14.64 -5.02 -24.95
CA CYS A 19 15.36 -3.85 -25.49
C CYS A 19 14.49 -2.58 -25.74
N VAL A 20 14.27 -1.72 -24.73
CA VAL A 20 14.17 -0.25 -24.90
C VAL A 20 14.67 0.49 -23.64
N ILE A 21 15.98 0.62 -23.46
CA ILE A 21 16.60 1.70 -22.66
C ILE A 21 17.83 2.15 -23.46
N GLY A 22 17.91 3.42 -23.89
CA GLY A 22 19.08 3.85 -24.66
C GLY A 22 19.09 5.20 -25.39
N VAL A 23 17.99 5.96 -25.45
CA VAL A 23 18.03 7.36 -25.95
C VAL A 23 17.06 8.23 -25.14
N LEU A 24 17.54 8.90 -24.09
CA LEU A 24 16.81 9.98 -23.43
C LEU A 24 17.79 10.98 -22.79
N GLY A 25 18.43 11.76 -23.66
CA GLY A 25 19.12 12.99 -23.30
C GLY A 25 18.87 13.99 -24.42
N LEU A 26 18.46 15.22 -24.07
CA LEU A 26 17.97 16.26 -24.98
C LEU A 26 16.56 16.03 -25.56
N LEU A 27 15.58 15.78 -24.70
CA LEU A 27 14.20 16.27 -24.90
C LEU A 27 13.72 16.98 -23.64
N SER A 28 12.84 17.97 -23.81
CA SER A 28 12.17 18.69 -22.73
C SER A 28 11.04 17.86 -22.12
N SER A 29 10.70 18.17 -20.87
CA SER A 29 9.55 17.65 -20.12
C SER A 29 8.22 17.82 -20.87
N THR A 30 7.62 16.70 -21.30
CA THR A 30 6.16 16.44 -21.47
C THR A 30 5.97 15.04 -22.07
N ALA A 31 6.27 13.97 -21.31
CA ALA A 31 5.96 12.58 -21.66
C ALA A 31 6.30 11.60 -20.50
N PHE A 32 5.71 11.80 -19.32
CA PHE A 32 5.47 10.64 -18.45
C PHE A 32 4.15 10.03 -18.90
N ALA A 33 4.14 8.74 -19.22
CA ALA A 33 2.90 8.00 -19.33
C ALA A 33 2.51 7.60 -17.92
N GLN A 34 1.47 8.24 -17.34
CA GLN A 34 0.85 7.75 -16.11
C GLN A 34 0.49 6.27 -16.35
N SER A 35 1.11 5.42 -15.55
CA SER A 35 1.08 3.96 -15.67
C SER A 35 0.80 3.44 -14.28
N TYR A 36 -0.46 3.58 -13.88
CA TYR A 36 -1.04 3.18 -12.61
C TYR A 36 -0.54 1.76 -12.28
N ILE A 37 0.16 1.64 -11.15
CA ILE A 37 0.94 0.44 -10.81
C ILE A 37 0.13 -0.41 -9.87
N PHE A 38 0.19 -1.72 -10.10
CA PHE A 38 -0.92 -2.61 -9.79
C PHE A 38 -0.51 -4.06 -9.35
N SER A 39 -1.06 -4.66 -8.25
CA SER A 39 -0.58 -5.83 -7.47
C SER A 39 -1.67 -6.62 -6.64
N ARG A 40 -1.32 -7.76 -6.00
CA ARG A 40 -2.03 -9.07 -6.27
C ARG A 40 -2.03 -10.21 -5.19
N ALA A 41 -3.18 -10.74 -4.71
CA ALA A 41 -3.37 -11.96 -3.85
C ALA A 41 -4.87 -12.40 -3.72
N GLU A 42 -5.23 -13.65 -3.31
CA GLU A 42 -6.59 -14.23 -3.57
C GLU A 42 -7.23 -15.30 -2.59
N PHE A 43 -8.61 -15.37 -2.46
CA PHE A 43 -9.30 -16.03 -1.30
C PHE A 43 -10.82 -16.49 -1.41
N GLY A 44 -11.59 -16.86 -0.34
CA GLY A 44 -12.92 -17.57 -0.51
C GLY A 44 -13.99 -17.77 0.61
N THR A 45 -15.28 -18.02 0.22
CA THR A 45 -16.54 -18.27 1.04
C THR A 45 -17.69 -19.12 0.32
N PHE A 46 -18.99 -19.08 0.68
CA PHE A 46 -20.09 -20.10 0.46
C PHE A 46 -21.15 -20.22 -0.73
N GLY A 47 -21.67 -19.24 -1.49
CA GLY A 47 -22.36 -19.44 -2.79
C GLY A 47 -21.90 -18.44 -3.86
N PRO A 48 -22.08 -18.61 -5.17
CA PRO A 48 -21.39 -17.80 -6.19
C PRO A 48 -21.74 -16.30 -6.06
N PRO A 49 -21.02 -15.29 -6.66
CA PRO A 49 -21.11 -13.76 -6.78
C PRO A 49 -22.27 -12.75 -7.31
N ASN A 50 -22.88 -11.84 -6.46
CA ASN A 50 -23.79 -10.65 -6.57
C ASN A 50 -23.82 -9.67 -5.31
N ASN A 51 -23.68 -8.34 -5.40
CA ASN A 51 -23.84 -7.15 -4.49
C ASN A 51 -23.30 -6.96 -3.05
N VAL A 52 -22.79 -5.76 -2.62
CA VAL A 52 -22.45 -5.35 -1.19
C VAL A 52 -21.96 -3.92 -0.80
N THR A 53 -21.82 -3.60 0.47
CA THR A 53 -21.56 -2.29 1.05
C THR A 53 -20.47 -2.33 2.12
N ALA A 54 -20.15 -1.18 2.71
CA ALA A 54 -19.04 -0.94 3.63
C ALA A 54 -19.41 -0.05 4.82
N ALA A 55 -18.76 -0.32 5.96
CA ALA A 55 -18.30 0.60 7.01
C ALA A 55 -17.60 -0.19 8.17
N ASP A 56 -17.11 0.50 9.21
CA ASP A 56 -16.51 -0.12 10.42
C ASP A 56 -17.56 -0.36 11.50
N PHE A 57 -18.17 -1.51 11.40
CA PHE A 57 -19.13 -2.05 12.34
C PHE A 57 -18.44 -2.77 13.56
N ASN A 58 -17.11 -2.64 13.73
CA ASN A 58 -16.20 -3.56 14.49
C ASN A 58 -15.54 -2.79 15.63
N GLY A 59 -15.31 -1.51 15.37
CA GLY A 59 -14.74 -0.58 16.30
C GLY A 59 -13.27 -0.81 16.58
N ASP A 60 -12.60 -1.76 15.89
CA ASP A 60 -11.13 -1.82 15.93
C ASP A 60 -10.50 -0.74 15.01
N GLY A 61 -11.30 -0.07 14.17
CA GLY A 61 -11.06 1.25 13.56
C GLY A 61 -11.18 1.29 12.02
N LYS A 62 -11.73 0.21 11.45
CA LYS A 62 -11.37 -0.45 10.19
C LYS A 62 -12.62 -1.23 9.70
N VAL A 63 -12.99 -1.07 8.44
CA VAL A 63 -14.31 -1.41 7.81
C VAL A 63 -14.51 -2.96 7.68
N ASP A 64 -15.63 -3.59 7.15
CA ASP A 64 -15.72 -5.02 6.62
C ASP A 64 -16.85 -5.35 5.58
N LEU A 65 -16.72 -6.49 4.85
CA LEU A 65 -17.51 -7.15 3.76
C LEU A 65 -18.80 -7.99 4.13
N ALA A 66 -19.50 -8.55 3.13
CA ALA A 66 -20.52 -9.64 3.16
C ALA A 66 -20.34 -10.70 2.05
N VAL A 67 -20.97 -11.89 1.91
CA VAL A 67 -20.74 -12.84 0.80
C VAL A 67 -21.91 -13.81 0.47
N THR A 68 -23.07 -13.28 0.19
CA THR A 68 -24.44 -13.80 0.30
C THR A 68 -25.04 -14.19 -1.05
N ASN A 69 -25.93 -15.21 -1.20
CA ASN A 69 -26.08 -16.00 -2.44
C ASN A 69 -27.23 -17.01 -2.46
N VAL A 70 -28.10 -16.98 -3.48
CA VAL A 70 -29.09 -18.05 -3.69
C VAL A 70 -28.59 -19.45 -3.93
N PHE A 71 -29.36 -20.41 -3.48
CA PHE A 71 -29.41 -21.77 -3.95
C PHE A 71 -30.83 -22.11 -4.34
N GLY A 72 -31.51 -21.10 -4.84
CA GLY A 72 -32.93 -21.01 -5.07
C GLY A 72 -33.91 -21.45 -3.99
N ASN A 73 -33.46 -21.98 -2.84
CA ASN A 73 -34.35 -22.38 -1.77
C ASN A 73 -33.64 -22.67 -0.40
N GLY A 74 -33.31 -21.63 0.37
CA GLY A 74 -32.58 -21.52 1.67
C GLY A 74 -31.69 -20.25 1.78
N GLY A 75 -30.41 -20.23 2.22
CA GLY A 75 -29.49 -19.04 2.22
C GLY A 75 -28.00 -19.25 1.74
N THR A 76 -26.84 -18.77 2.31
CA THR A 76 -26.36 -19.00 3.67
C THR A 76 -25.12 -18.35 4.42
N VAL A 77 -24.18 -17.41 4.03
CA VAL A 77 -22.67 -17.15 4.34
C VAL A 77 -21.93 -16.33 5.54
N SER A 78 -20.61 -16.58 5.85
CA SER A 78 -19.47 -15.94 6.68
C SER A 78 -19.31 -14.44 7.18
N ILE A 79 -18.10 -13.87 7.55
CA ILE A 79 -17.05 -12.90 6.96
C ILE A 79 -15.62 -13.14 7.58
N LEU A 80 -14.75 -12.13 7.48
CA LEU A 80 -13.32 -11.90 7.43
C LEU A 80 -13.16 -10.36 7.89
N LEU A 81 -12.29 -9.82 8.79
CA LEU A 81 -12.06 -8.36 9.25
C LEU A 81 -10.52 -8.11 9.28
N GLY A 82 -9.76 -6.96 8.89
CA GLY A 82 -8.29 -6.57 8.32
C GLY A 82 -6.64 -6.95 8.63
N LYS A 83 -5.57 -7.21 7.82
CA LYS A 83 -4.28 -7.95 8.28
C LYS A 83 -3.38 -7.40 9.43
N PRO A 84 -2.70 -6.20 9.46
CA PRO A 84 -2.56 -5.07 8.53
C PRO A 84 -1.67 -5.16 7.29
N ASP A 85 -2.23 -5.48 6.11
CA ASP A 85 -1.50 -5.66 4.83
C ASP A 85 -2.32 -5.91 3.54
N GLY A 86 -3.65 -6.04 3.63
CA GLY A 86 -4.48 -6.50 2.52
C GLY A 86 -4.35 -7.99 2.10
N THR A 87 -4.42 -8.96 3.05
CA THR A 87 -4.55 -10.43 2.88
C THR A 87 -5.30 -11.18 4.05
N PHE A 88 -6.11 -12.24 3.82
CA PHE A 88 -7.26 -12.66 4.68
C PHE A 88 -7.40 -14.26 4.92
N ALA A 89 -7.78 -14.87 6.12
CA ALA A 89 -7.87 -16.35 6.59
C ALA A 89 -8.92 -17.13 7.70
N LEU A 90 -10.32 -17.37 7.71
CA LEU A 90 -11.58 -16.94 8.52
C LEU A 90 -12.22 -17.89 9.67
N ASN A 91 -13.42 -17.57 10.28
CA ASN A 91 -14.05 -18.11 11.56
C ASN A 91 -15.45 -18.73 11.57
N ASN A 92 -15.50 -20.03 11.55
CA ASN A 92 -16.62 -20.82 11.11
C ASN A 92 -17.84 -20.89 12.08
N GLN A 93 -18.21 -19.82 12.78
CA GLN A 93 -18.92 -19.86 14.08
C GLN A 93 -20.39 -20.24 13.95
N ASP A 94 -21.27 -19.25 13.81
CA ASP A 94 -22.67 -19.48 13.49
C ASP A 94 -22.87 -19.19 12.03
N ILE A 95 -23.28 -20.22 11.33
CA ILE A 95 -24.47 -20.06 10.51
C ILE A 95 -25.63 -19.57 11.36
N LEU A 96 -26.17 -18.49 10.90
CA LEU A 96 -27.05 -17.53 11.55
C LEU A 96 -27.92 -17.04 10.35
N ILE A 97 -29.24 -16.77 10.31
CA ILE A 97 -29.98 -17.17 9.06
C ILE A 97 -31.02 -16.15 8.34
N VAL A 98 -31.11 -15.86 6.99
CA VAL A 98 -32.06 -14.88 6.23
C VAL A 98 -32.63 -15.29 4.80
N GLY A 99 -33.86 -14.95 4.33
CA GLY A 99 -34.62 -15.23 3.03
C GLY A 99 -34.46 -16.44 2.06
N TYR A 100 -35.45 -16.91 1.26
CA TYR A 100 -35.14 -17.67 -0.01
C TYR A 100 -34.85 -16.67 -1.24
N GLY A 101 -33.96 -15.62 -1.26
CA GLY A 101 -33.34 -15.13 -2.53
C GLY A 101 -32.29 -14.03 -3.00
N PRO A 102 -31.23 -13.43 -2.37
CA PRO A 102 -30.93 -11.97 -2.28
C PRO A 102 -30.72 -11.19 -3.64
N SER A 103 -30.50 -9.86 -3.82
CA SER A 103 -29.87 -9.13 -5.00
C SER A 103 -29.18 -7.66 -4.94
N SER A 104 -29.22 -6.70 -3.96
CA SER A 104 -28.29 -5.45 -3.91
C SER A 104 -28.26 -4.67 -2.56
N ILE A 105 -27.66 -3.46 -2.26
CA ILE A 105 -26.97 -3.23 -0.93
C ILE A 105 -26.59 -1.91 -0.14
N ALA A 106 -26.58 -1.92 1.24
CA ALA A 106 -25.92 -0.93 2.14
C ALA A 106 -25.80 -1.24 3.67
N ALA A 107 -25.05 -0.41 4.46
CA ALA A 107 -24.75 -0.38 5.93
C ALA A 107 -25.00 0.99 6.68
N ALA A 108 -25.54 1.08 7.92
CA ALA A 108 -25.49 2.30 8.81
C ALA A 108 -25.88 2.04 10.31
N ASP A 109 -25.89 2.98 11.27
CA ASP A 109 -26.34 2.77 12.69
C ASP A 109 -27.79 3.24 12.86
N PHE A 110 -28.67 2.45 13.48
CA PHE A 110 -30.09 2.74 13.44
C PHE A 110 -30.89 2.72 14.75
N ASN A 111 -30.43 2.09 15.84
CA ASN A 111 -30.89 2.51 17.19
C ASN A 111 -29.95 3.48 17.89
N SER A 112 -28.92 3.93 17.20
CA SER A 112 -27.95 4.87 17.75
C SER A 112 -27.21 4.27 18.95
N ASP A 113 -26.84 2.99 18.88
CA ASP A 113 -26.06 2.31 19.93
C ASP A 113 -24.58 2.04 19.57
N GLY A 114 -24.12 2.64 18.48
CA GLY A 114 -22.71 2.80 18.13
C GLY A 114 -22.16 1.67 17.28
N LYS A 115 -23.02 1.12 16.41
CA LYS A 115 -22.86 -0.13 15.67
C LYS A 115 -23.42 0.08 14.28
N LEU A 116 -23.12 -0.79 13.33
CA LEU A 116 -23.56 -0.55 11.96
C LEU A 116 -24.22 -1.80 11.39
N ASP A 117 -25.20 -1.57 10.52
CA ASP A 117 -26.37 -2.41 10.40
C ASP A 117 -26.82 -2.62 8.97
N LEU A 118 -27.44 -3.77 8.71
CA LEU A 118 -27.90 -4.21 7.39
C LEU A 118 -29.40 -4.31 7.33
N VAL A 119 -29.94 -4.54 6.15
CA VAL A 119 -31.26 -5.01 5.81
C VAL A 119 -31.25 -5.74 4.46
N VAL A 120 -32.24 -6.58 4.11
CA VAL A 120 -32.24 -7.32 2.85
C VAL A 120 -33.58 -7.42 2.21
N ALA A 121 -33.86 -6.74 1.11
CA ALA A 121 -35.05 -6.93 0.28
C ALA A 121 -35.29 -8.36 -0.25
N ASN A 122 -35.67 -8.67 -1.50
CA ASN A 122 -35.76 -10.00 -2.13
C ASN A 122 -36.62 -10.14 -3.48
N SER A 123 -37.33 -11.22 -3.88
CA SER A 123 -38.08 -11.47 -5.19
C SER A 123 -38.95 -12.74 -5.18
N THR A 124 -40.14 -12.77 -5.74
CA THR A 124 -40.96 -14.00 -5.90
C THR A 124 -41.52 -14.69 -4.61
N ASP A 125 -41.51 -13.99 -3.46
CA ASP A 125 -41.93 -14.37 -2.08
C ASP A 125 -42.99 -13.54 -1.28
N ASN A 126 -42.60 -12.58 -0.42
CA ASN A 126 -42.74 -11.10 -0.39
C ASN A 126 -42.33 -10.61 1.05
N THR A 127 -41.05 -10.36 1.48
CA THR A 127 -40.52 -9.85 2.81
C THR A 127 -39.57 -8.50 2.96
N VAL A 128 -38.43 -8.37 3.76
CA VAL A 128 -36.94 -7.78 4.00
C VAL A 128 -35.60 -8.35 4.99
N SER A 129 -35.22 -9.54 5.73
CA SER A 129 -35.03 -10.07 7.27
C SER A 129 -33.78 -10.07 8.34
N VAL A 130 -33.58 -9.14 9.35
CA VAL A 130 -32.41 -8.77 10.35
C VAL A 130 -31.80 -9.92 11.11
N LEU A 131 -30.86 -9.52 11.96
CA LEU A 131 -29.64 -10.01 12.50
C LEU A 131 -29.12 -8.66 13.18
N LEU A 132 -28.95 -8.56 14.51
CA LEU A 132 -29.04 -7.26 15.29
C LEU A 132 -27.70 -6.80 16.07
N GLY A 133 -26.81 -5.91 15.63
CA GLY A 133 -25.56 -5.33 16.24
C GLY A 133 -25.14 -5.59 17.69
N ASN A 134 -23.88 -6.02 17.95
CA ASN A 134 -23.23 -5.81 19.27
C ASN A 134 -21.89 -5.02 19.29
N GLY A 135 -21.46 -4.42 18.18
CA GLY A 135 -20.59 -3.22 18.10
C GLY A 135 -19.13 -3.51 17.83
N ASP A 136 -18.94 -4.66 17.19
CA ASP A 136 -17.91 -5.63 17.51
C ASP A 136 -18.18 -6.86 16.60
N GLY A 137 -18.94 -6.84 15.51
CA GLY A 137 -19.80 -8.02 15.18
C GLY A 137 -19.29 -9.48 15.26
N THR A 138 -20.11 -10.40 15.75
CA THR A 138 -20.64 -11.37 14.80
C THR A 138 -22.12 -11.00 14.48
N PHE A 139 -23.19 -11.85 14.35
CA PHE A 139 -24.58 -11.61 13.80
C PHE A 139 -25.80 -12.27 14.63
N ARG A 140 -27.12 -11.85 14.76
CA ARG A 140 -28.25 -12.44 15.66
C ARG A 140 -29.47 -13.19 14.96
N PRO A 141 -30.43 -13.98 15.56
CA PRO A 141 -31.56 -15.10 14.43
C PRO A 141 -32.29 -14.46 13.10
N GLN A 142 -33.60 -14.02 12.90
CA GLN A 142 -34.11 -13.01 11.82
C GLN A 142 -35.58 -12.39 11.76
N VAL A 143 -35.87 -11.12 11.30
CA VAL A 143 -37.21 -10.34 11.33
C VAL A 143 -38.05 -10.24 10.04
N THR A 144 -39.26 -9.64 10.09
CA THR A 144 -40.04 -9.12 8.93
C THR A 144 -40.76 -7.69 9.09
N TYR A 145 -41.22 -6.93 8.05
CA TYR A 145 -42.10 -5.66 7.97
C TYR A 145 -43.31 -5.49 6.93
N ALA A 146 -43.40 -4.54 5.93
CA ALA A 146 -44.46 -4.34 4.82
C ALA A 146 -44.81 -5.16 3.43
N THR A 147 -44.32 -5.38 2.14
CA THR A 147 -43.43 -5.07 0.91
C THR A 147 -44.13 -5.59 -0.43
N GLY A 148 -43.66 -6.42 -1.42
CA GLY A 148 -44.27 -6.90 -2.75
C GLY A 148 -43.33 -7.64 -3.80
N THR A 149 -43.40 -7.51 -5.20
CA THR A 149 -42.71 -8.02 -6.54
C THR A 149 -41.44 -7.44 -7.36
N LYS A 150 -40.34 -8.22 -7.65
CA LYS A 150 -39.16 -8.39 -8.68
C LYS A 150 -37.96 -7.40 -8.96
N PRO A 151 -36.75 -7.52 -8.39
CA PRO A 151 -35.63 -6.54 -8.48
C PRO A 151 -34.65 -6.41 -9.65
N LEU A 152 -33.69 -5.46 -9.48
CA LEU A 152 -32.21 -5.47 -9.74
C LEU A 152 -31.31 -4.33 -9.02
N SER A 153 -31.63 -3.51 -7.97
CA SER A 153 -30.60 -2.97 -6.95
C SER A 153 -31.03 -2.15 -5.68
N VAL A 154 -30.14 -1.79 -4.67
CA VAL A 154 -30.31 -1.33 -3.21
C VAL A 154 -29.13 -0.42 -2.49
N CYS A 155 -29.28 0.71 -1.64
CA CYS A 155 -28.23 1.66 -0.90
C CYS A 155 -28.45 2.51 0.53
N VAL A 156 -27.91 3.73 1.02
CA VAL A 156 -27.87 4.38 2.48
C VAL A 156 -27.73 5.98 2.89
N GLY A 157 -28.40 6.64 3.95
CA GLY A 157 -28.51 8.15 4.34
C GLY A 157 -29.32 8.79 5.61
N ASP A 158 -30.03 10.00 5.54
CA ASP A 158 -30.92 10.70 6.60
C ASP A 158 -32.02 11.81 6.19
N PHE A 159 -33.31 11.54 5.87
CA PHE A 159 -34.44 12.54 5.71
C PHE A 159 -35.19 13.05 6.98
N ASN A 160 -35.30 12.25 8.06
CA ASN A 160 -36.09 12.49 9.28
C ASN A 160 -35.45 13.72 9.84
N ARG A 161 -34.13 13.68 9.91
CA ARG A 161 -33.34 14.55 10.72
C ARG A 161 -33.90 14.52 12.14
N ASP A 162 -34.19 13.28 12.59
CA ASP A 162 -34.68 12.93 13.93
C ASP A 162 -33.79 11.92 14.66
N GLY A 163 -32.88 11.28 13.92
CA GLY A 163 -31.65 10.67 14.40
C GLY A 163 -31.56 9.15 14.20
N LYS A 164 -32.34 8.54 13.30
CA LYS A 164 -32.48 7.09 13.19
C LYS A 164 -32.91 6.62 11.74
N PRO A 165 -32.03 6.03 10.85
CA PRO A 165 -32.20 5.99 9.35
C PRO A 165 -32.89 4.85 8.45
N ASP A 166 -33.27 5.14 7.17
CA ASP A 166 -34.56 4.71 6.50
C ASP A 166 -34.64 4.11 5.04
N LEU A 167 -34.91 2.81 4.82
CA LEU A 167 -34.70 2.01 3.55
C LEU A 167 -35.48 2.40 2.23
N ALA A 168 -35.36 1.64 1.10
CA ALA A 168 -35.87 1.95 -0.26
C ALA A 168 -35.77 0.99 -1.52
N VAL A 169 -36.84 0.67 -2.28
CA VAL A 169 -37.06 -0.71 -2.80
C VAL A 169 -37.24 -0.87 -4.36
N ALA A 170 -36.46 -1.71 -5.13
CA ALA A 170 -36.59 -2.28 -6.55
C ALA A 170 -37.27 -3.66 -6.98
N ASN A 171 -37.99 -3.81 -8.15
CA ASN A 171 -39.33 -4.55 -8.36
C ASN A 171 -39.91 -4.84 -9.83
N ASN A 172 -40.47 -5.99 -10.32
CA ASN A 172 -40.88 -6.17 -11.77
C ASN A 172 -42.10 -7.13 -12.11
N THR A 173 -43.35 -6.60 -12.11
CA THR A 173 -44.59 -6.86 -12.91
C THR A 173 -45.72 -5.74 -12.96
N ASP A 174 -46.01 -4.79 -12.01
CA ASP A 174 -47.27 -3.94 -12.04
C ASP A 174 -47.52 -2.53 -11.29
N GLY A 175 -46.62 -1.56 -10.89
CA GLY A 175 -46.94 -0.30 -10.08
C GLY A 175 -45.89 0.52 -9.17
N THR A 176 -46.12 0.62 -7.83
CA THR A 176 -45.49 1.14 -6.52
C THR A 176 -44.23 2.04 -6.26
N VAL A 177 -43.93 2.43 -4.96
CA VAL A 177 -42.76 2.96 -4.11
C VAL A 177 -43.03 3.01 -2.55
N SER A 178 -43.40 1.95 -1.81
CA SER A 178 -43.73 1.86 -0.33
C SER A 178 -42.73 2.51 0.63
N ILE A 179 -42.62 3.80 0.79
CA ILE A 179 -41.58 4.38 1.65
C ILE A 179 -41.82 4.12 3.14
N LEU A 180 -41.31 2.99 3.65
CA LEU A 180 -41.82 2.21 4.76
C LEU A 180 -41.37 2.73 6.17
N LEU A 181 -42.03 3.73 6.78
CA LEU A 181 -41.64 4.42 8.04
C LEU A 181 -41.71 3.80 9.51
N GLY A 182 -40.71 3.92 10.39
CA GLY A 182 -40.45 3.11 11.61
C GLY A 182 -39.96 3.89 12.86
N ASN A 183 -38.87 3.47 13.56
CA ASN A 183 -38.67 3.86 15.00
C ASN A 183 -37.34 3.61 15.87
N GLY A 184 -36.20 3.01 15.43
CA GLY A 184 -34.89 2.66 16.14
C GLY A 184 -34.71 1.70 17.39
N ASN A 185 -34.81 0.34 17.29
CA ASN A 185 -34.77 -0.92 18.21
C ASN A 185 -34.54 -2.22 17.43
N GLY A 186 -35.23 -2.23 16.28
CA GLY A 186 -35.61 -3.41 15.55
C GLY A 186 -36.76 -3.17 14.57
N SER A 187 -37.86 -2.50 14.88
CA SER A 187 -39.08 -2.77 14.09
C SER A 187 -39.72 -1.71 13.20
N PHE A 188 -39.76 -1.91 11.87
CA PHE A 188 -40.46 -1.01 10.94
C PHE A 188 -41.97 -1.21 11.07
N ARG A 189 -42.73 -1.39 9.98
CA ARG A 189 -44.18 -1.12 9.97
C ARG A 189 -44.95 -1.78 8.73
N SER A 190 -46.05 -1.28 8.08
CA SER A 190 -46.77 -1.76 6.81
C SER A 190 -47.37 -0.94 5.54
N HIS A 191 -46.82 -1.12 4.28
CA HIS A 191 -46.82 -0.56 2.82
C HIS A 191 -47.82 0.42 2.00
N VAL A 192 -47.35 1.32 1.04
CA VAL A 192 -47.98 2.51 0.29
C VAL A 192 -47.69 2.78 -1.27
N ASP A 193 -48.50 3.62 -2.04
CA ASP A 193 -48.86 3.55 -3.52
C ASP A 193 -48.81 4.71 -4.70
N VAL A 194 -47.94 5.76 -4.89
CA VAL A 194 -47.80 6.91 -5.97
C VAL A 194 -47.41 6.70 -7.48
N ALA A 195 -48.25 6.32 -8.42
CA ALA A 195 -48.02 6.65 -9.85
C ALA A 195 -46.91 6.18 -10.92
N VAL A 196 -45.92 5.24 -10.78
CA VAL A 196 -44.58 5.22 -11.54
C VAL A 196 -44.07 4.31 -12.75
N ASN A 197 -44.73 3.37 -13.45
CA ASN A 197 -44.46 3.09 -14.91
C ASN A 197 -44.39 1.60 -15.41
N VAL A 198 -43.30 0.97 -15.95
CA VAL A 198 -43.26 -0.46 -16.40
C VAL A 198 -41.90 -1.31 -16.31
N PHE A 199 -41.35 -1.75 -15.13
CA PHE A 199 -40.34 -2.87 -14.87
C PHE A 199 -39.07 -2.71 -13.93
N PRO A 200 -39.20 -2.20 -12.70
CA PRO A 200 -38.15 -1.90 -11.72
C PRO A 200 -37.10 -2.87 -11.23
N ALA A 201 -36.02 -2.23 -10.76
CA ALA A 201 -34.74 -2.85 -10.86
C ALA A 201 -33.44 -2.18 -10.28
N SER A 202 -33.25 -1.18 -9.36
CA SER A 202 -31.88 -0.50 -9.35
C SER A 202 -31.18 0.30 -8.16
N VAL A 203 -31.85 0.82 -7.15
CA VAL A 203 -31.55 1.73 -5.99
C VAL A 203 -30.10 2.24 -5.55
N ALA A 204 -29.83 3.59 -5.46
CA ALA A 204 -28.85 4.31 -4.55
C ALA A 204 -29.14 5.80 -4.09
N THR A 205 -28.20 6.61 -3.52
CA THR A 205 -28.36 7.31 -2.19
C THR A 205 -28.00 8.82 -1.80
N ALA A 206 -28.54 9.97 -2.29
CA ALA A 206 -28.16 11.37 -1.79
C ALA A 206 -29.28 12.49 -1.82
N ASP A 207 -29.07 13.82 -1.52
CA ASP A 207 -29.95 15.10 -1.43
C ASP A 207 -29.92 16.31 -2.45
N PHE A 208 -30.85 16.61 -3.39
CA PHE A 208 -30.56 17.42 -4.63
C PHE A 208 -30.72 18.97 -4.76
N ASN A 209 -30.81 19.74 -3.67
CA ASN A 209 -31.75 20.87 -3.63
C ASN A 209 -31.23 22.24 -3.14
N ASP A 210 -30.17 22.26 -2.34
CA ASP A 210 -29.59 23.37 -1.55
C ASP A 210 -30.59 24.02 -0.55
N ASP A 211 -31.57 23.27 -0.02
CA ASP A 211 -32.88 23.82 0.33
C ASP A 211 -33.41 23.46 1.74
N GLY A 212 -33.07 22.27 2.22
CA GLY A 212 -33.17 21.79 3.60
C GLY A 212 -33.54 20.32 3.76
N LYS A 213 -33.93 19.60 2.69
CA LYS A 213 -34.88 18.47 2.64
C LYS A 213 -34.98 17.82 1.22
N PRO A 214 -35.85 16.81 0.93
CA PRO A 214 -35.44 15.74 -0.02
C PRO A 214 -36.40 14.99 -1.01
N ASP A 215 -36.00 14.48 -2.22
CA ASP A 215 -36.58 13.91 -3.51
C ASP A 215 -36.88 12.36 -3.77
N LEU A 216 -36.46 11.60 -4.84
CA LEU A 216 -36.81 10.12 -5.01
C LEU A 216 -35.86 9.31 -5.93
N VAL A 217 -35.64 7.96 -5.87
CA VAL A 217 -35.08 7.14 -7.00
C VAL A 217 -35.84 5.94 -7.59
N VAL A 218 -35.64 5.54 -8.88
CA VAL A 218 -36.58 4.66 -9.65
C VAL A 218 -36.13 3.91 -11.02
N GLY A 219 -34.90 3.34 -11.22
CA GLY A 219 -34.34 2.31 -12.22
C GLY A 219 -34.84 0.84 -12.62
N THR A 220 -35.11 0.46 -13.89
CA THR A 220 -35.86 -0.70 -14.50
C THR A 220 -35.03 -1.70 -15.31
N HIS A 221 -35.66 -2.72 -15.91
CA HIS A 221 -35.41 -2.99 -17.35
C HIS A 221 -36.64 -2.77 -18.28
N ASN A 222 -36.61 -2.04 -19.41
CA ASN A 222 -37.39 -2.36 -20.64
C ASN A 222 -36.97 -1.53 -21.88
N TYR A 223 -37.36 -1.95 -23.10
CA TYR A 223 -37.08 -1.28 -24.41
C TYR A 223 -37.47 0.21 -24.52
N ALA A 224 -38.16 0.76 -23.53
CA ALA A 224 -38.30 2.20 -23.33
C ALA A 224 -37.96 2.45 -21.86
N ALA A 225 -36.84 3.13 -21.61
CA ALA A 225 -36.34 3.48 -20.29
C ALA A 225 -35.78 4.93 -20.27
N PHE A 226 -35.77 5.54 -19.08
CA PHE A 226 -35.81 6.94 -18.57
C PHE A 226 -35.27 7.20 -17.08
N VAL A 227 -34.57 8.24 -16.64
CA VAL A 227 -33.95 8.43 -15.27
C VAL A 227 -34.17 9.83 -14.77
N SER A 228 -34.45 10.19 -13.52
CA SER A 228 -34.95 11.53 -13.13
C SER A 228 -34.33 12.07 -11.83
N ILE A 229 -35.08 12.90 -11.10
CA ILE A 229 -35.12 13.03 -9.61
C ILE A 229 -36.59 13.39 -9.24
N LEU A 230 -36.98 14.04 -8.12
CA LEU A 230 -38.42 14.30 -7.80
C LEU A 230 -38.93 15.75 -7.52
N LEU A 231 -38.22 16.65 -6.82
CA LEU A 231 -38.67 17.74 -5.95
C LEU A 231 -39.26 16.95 -4.73
N GLY A 232 -38.90 17.24 -3.48
CA GLY A 232 -38.95 16.31 -2.35
C GLY A 232 -39.64 16.79 -1.06
N ASN A 233 -40.02 16.00 -0.02
CA ASN A 233 -40.34 16.54 1.34
C ASN A 233 -40.16 15.71 2.67
N GLY A 234 -39.30 14.74 2.97
CA GLY A 234 -38.84 14.47 4.38
C GLY A 234 -39.81 14.48 5.62
N ASP A 235 -41.08 14.05 5.51
CA ASP A 235 -41.89 13.25 6.50
C ASP A 235 -42.47 11.99 5.84
N GLY A 236 -42.32 11.91 4.52
CA GLY A 236 -42.75 10.81 3.69
C GLY A 236 -44.26 10.72 3.36
N THR A 237 -44.69 11.38 2.26
CA THR A 237 -45.76 10.98 1.28
C THR A 237 -45.38 11.66 -0.07
N PHE A 238 -45.45 11.13 -1.31
CA PHE A 238 -44.67 11.75 -2.45
C PHE A 238 -45.39 12.30 -3.69
N GLN A 239 -44.98 13.46 -4.23
CA GLN A 239 -45.36 13.92 -5.59
C GLN A 239 -44.61 13.16 -6.73
N PRO A 240 -44.74 13.57 -8.01
CA PRO A 240 -44.30 12.76 -9.18
C PRO A 240 -42.83 12.70 -9.60
N HIS A 241 -42.49 11.68 -10.41
CA HIS A 241 -41.28 11.57 -11.27
C HIS A 241 -41.50 12.03 -12.73
N VAL A 242 -40.44 12.16 -13.55
CA VAL A 242 -40.51 12.51 -15.00
C VAL A 242 -39.34 12.01 -15.84
N ASP A 243 -39.43 12.18 -17.16
CA ASP A 243 -38.67 11.49 -18.22
C ASP A 243 -37.98 12.35 -19.28
N TYR A 244 -37.06 11.81 -20.09
CA TYR A 244 -37.06 12.01 -21.56
C TYR A 244 -37.00 10.65 -22.42
N PRO A 245 -35.95 10.06 -23.10
CA PRO A 245 -35.63 8.54 -23.13
C PRO A 245 -34.28 7.93 -23.76
N THR A 246 -33.60 6.83 -23.28
CA THR A 246 -32.42 6.15 -24.00
C THR A 246 -32.19 4.62 -24.07
N GLY A 247 -32.89 3.72 -23.37
CA GLY A 247 -32.39 2.33 -23.26
C GLY A 247 -33.20 1.39 -22.38
N THR A 248 -32.68 1.10 -21.19
CA THR A 248 -33.00 0.07 -20.14
C THR A 248 -31.90 0.33 -19.04
N ALA A 249 -32.06 0.11 -17.72
CA ALA A 249 -30.94 0.02 -16.73
C ALA A 249 -31.28 -0.31 -15.27
N ASP A 250 -30.52 -1.25 -14.71
CA ASP A 250 -30.94 -2.02 -13.56
C ASP A 250 -30.04 -1.82 -12.30
N SER A 251 -29.26 -0.73 -12.16
CA SER A 251 -28.62 -0.31 -10.86
C SER A 251 -28.16 1.14 -10.80
N LEU A 252 -27.95 1.73 -9.60
CA LEU A 252 -27.29 3.04 -9.30
C LEU A 252 -26.44 3.04 -8.02
N ALA A 253 -25.34 3.83 -7.83
CA ALA A 253 -24.68 4.18 -6.52
C ALA A 253 -24.74 5.69 -6.17
N VAL A 254 -23.88 6.22 -5.25
CA VAL A 254 -23.81 7.63 -4.74
C VAL A 254 -22.59 8.01 -3.80
N ALA A 255 -21.91 9.20 -3.88
CA ALA A 255 -21.38 10.08 -2.75
C ALA A 255 -20.81 11.50 -3.14
N ASP A 256 -19.80 12.12 -2.50
CA ASP A 256 -19.01 13.22 -3.14
C ASP A 256 -17.78 12.59 -3.77
N PHE A 257 -18.10 11.73 -4.72
CA PHE A 257 -17.15 10.97 -5.46
C PHE A 257 -16.04 11.80 -6.11
N ASN A 258 -16.10 13.14 -6.16
CA ASN A 258 -16.06 13.83 -7.45
C ASN A 258 -15.73 15.38 -7.20
N GLY A 259 -15.99 16.06 -6.06
CA GLY A 259 -15.25 17.30 -5.68
C GLY A 259 -15.98 18.51 -5.04
N ASP A 260 -16.32 18.39 -3.75
CA ASP A 260 -16.56 19.43 -2.72
C ASP A 260 -18.02 19.97 -2.58
N GLY A 261 -19.07 19.14 -2.71
CA GLY A 261 -20.44 19.58 -2.39
C GLY A 261 -21.68 18.65 -2.62
N LYS A 262 -22.11 18.45 -3.87
CA LYS A 262 -23.55 18.37 -4.29
C LYS A 262 -23.98 17.58 -5.61
N LEU A 263 -24.43 16.34 -5.53
CA LEU A 263 -23.74 15.20 -6.16
C LEU A 263 -24.29 14.62 -7.52
N ASP A 264 -23.57 13.65 -8.12
CA ASP A 264 -23.81 12.92 -9.41
C ASP A 264 -25.07 12.00 -9.49
N VAL A 265 -25.08 11.09 -10.48
CA VAL A 265 -25.80 9.83 -10.79
C VAL A 265 -25.16 9.38 -12.15
N ALA A 266 -24.70 8.12 -12.40
CA ALA A 266 -23.78 7.57 -13.45
C ALA A 266 -24.04 6.11 -13.89
N SER A 267 -23.79 5.59 -15.11
CA SER A 267 -24.68 4.47 -15.54
C SER A 267 -24.41 3.21 -16.34
N VAL A 268 -25.45 2.42 -16.76
CA VAL A 268 -25.28 0.96 -17.06
C VAL A 268 -26.33 0.27 -18.00
N SER A 269 -26.07 -0.91 -18.65
CA SER A 269 -26.71 -1.45 -19.93
C SER A 269 -25.95 -2.45 -20.90
N PRO A 270 -26.67 -3.39 -21.61
CA PRO A 270 -26.23 -4.09 -22.82
C PRO A 270 -26.43 -3.33 -24.12
N GLY A 271 -27.56 -2.64 -24.24
CA GLY A 271 -28.21 -2.43 -25.56
C GLY A 271 -27.27 -1.80 -26.58
N GLY A 272 -26.44 -0.88 -26.09
CA GLY A 272 -25.06 -0.72 -26.56
C GLY A 272 -24.16 -0.69 -25.33
N GLY A 273 -24.50 0.23 -24.42
CA GLY A 273 -24.36 -0.07 -23.01
C GLY A 273 -24.27 1.21 -21.98
N VAL A 274 -22.55 2.07 -20.56
CA VAL A 274 -22.29 2.76 -19.14
C VAL A 274 -22.49 4.32 -18.70
N SER A 275 -23.64 5.12 -18.29
CA SER A 275 -24.22 6.63 -18.52
C SER A 275 -23.95 7.97 -17.63
N ILE A 276 -23.27 9.11 -18.04
CA ILE A 276 -22.66 10.29 -17.24
C ILE A 276 -23.67 11.43 -17.31
N TRP A 277 -23.60 12.39 -16.42
CA TRP A 277 -24.40 13.56 -16.22
C TRP A 277 -23.73 14.94 -16.20
N LEU A 278 -24.26 16.05 -15.65
CA LEU A 278 -23.67 16.83 -14.52
C LEU A 278 -24.77 17.74 -13.84
N GLY A 279 -24.51 18.46 -12.71
CA GLY A 279 -25.39 18.52 -11.50
C GLY A 279 -26.00 19.85 -10.91
N ASN A 280 -26.77 20.67 -11.64
CA ASN A 280 -27.14 22.11 -11.35
C ASN A 280 -28.27 22.72 -10.42
N GLY A 281 -29.24 23.57 -10.93
CA GLY A 281 -29.96 24.81 -10.37
C GLY A 281 -30.74 25.78 -11.34
N ASP A 282 -32.09 26.05 -11.45
CA ASP A 282 -33.40 25.77 -10.73
C ASP A 282 -34.58 24.91 -11.41
N GLY A 283 -34.60 23.54 -11.42
CA GLY A 283 -35.54 22.58 -12.09
C GLY A 283 -35.22 21.78 -13.44
N THR A 284 -34.24 20.85 -13.62
CA THR A 284 -33.99 19.76 -14.67
C THR A 284 -32.70 18.92 -14.44
N LEU A 285 -32.45 17.73 -15.07
CA LEU A 285 -31.09 17.11 -15.31
C LEU A 285 -30.73 17.29 -16.83
N GLN A 286 -29.66 16.76 -17.47
CA GLN A 286 -29.18 17.41 -18.72
C GLN A 286 -28.51 16.69 -19.95
N PRO A 287 -29.27 16.00 -20.81
CA PRO A 287 -28.96 14.92 -21.83
C PRO A 287 -27.52 14.37 -22.24
N PRO A 288 -27.38 13.28 -23.05
CA PRO A 288 -26.27 12.28 -23.03
C PRO A 288 -24.84 12.46 -23.69
N VAL A 289 -23.77 11.78 -23.16
CA VAL A 289 -22.36 11.41 -23.57
C VAL A 289 -21.79 9.94 -23.30
N GLY A 290 -21.06 9.30 -24.24
CA GLY A 290 -21.05 7.81 -24.44
C GLY A 290 -20.01 6.75 -23.91
N TYR A 291 -19.99 6.16 -22.69
CA TYR A 291 -19.08 5.03 -22.35
C TYR A 291 -19.54 3.60 -22.63
N PRO A 292 -18.85 2.81 -23.48
CA PRO A 292 -19.10 1.37 -23.71
C PRO A 292 -19.00 0.56 -22.41
N ALA A 293 -19.45 -0.70 -22.35
CA ALA A 293 -19.23 -1.55 -21.19
C ALA A 293 -19.74 -2.99 -21.32
N GLY A 294 -18.82 -3.93 -21.60
CA GLY A 294 -19.11 -5.36 -21.68
C GLY A 294 -20.10 -5.87 -22.70
N ASP A 295 -19.90 -7.08 -23.24
CA ASP A 295 -21.08 -7.95 -23.39
C ASP A 295 -21.54 -8.27 -21.95
N GLY A 296 -22.31 -7.37 -21.29
CA GLY A 296 -22.19 -7.05 -19.86
C GLY A 296 -23.31 -6.90 -18.76
N PRO A 297 -23.38 -5.70 -18.11
CA PRO A 297 -23.67 -5.24 -16.68
C PRO A 297 -24.61 -5.95 -15.60
N GLU A 298 -24.47 -5.77 -14.24
CA GLU A 298 -25.35 -6.39 -13.15
C GLU A 298 -25.68 -5.80 -11.64
N GLY A 299 -25.32 -4.63 -11.00
CA GLY A 299 -25.88 -4.11 -9.64
C GLY A 299 -25.16 -2.94 -8.85
N ILE A 300 -25.08 -2.73 -7.48
CA ILE A 300 -24.40 -1.56 -6.79
C ILE A 300 -23.75 -1.54 -5.36
N ALA A 301 -22.78 -0.61 -5.05
CA ALA A 301 -22.74 0.41 -3.94
C ALA A 301 -21.36 1.15 -3.76
N ALA A 302 -21.18 1.98 -2.69
CA ALA A 302 -20.27 3.17 -2.62
C ALA A 302 -19.19 3.28 -1.49
N ALA A 303 -18.09 4.04 -1.74
CA ALA A 303 -16.83 4.32 -0.95
C ALA A 303 -15.57 4.61 -1.89
N ASP A 304 -14.30 4.47 -1.47
CA ASP A 304 -13.03 4.95 -2.10
C ASP A 304 -12.10 3.93 -2.91
N PHE A 305 -11.39 4.15 -4.06
CA PHE A 305 -10.46 3.17 -4.76
C PHE A 305 -8.89 3.24 -5.13
N ASN A 306 -8.02 4.26 -5.37
CA ASN A 306 -6.51 4.03 -5.25
C ASN A 306 -5.54 5.10 -4.64
N GLY A 307 -6.02 6.19 -4.01
CA GLY A 307 -5.31 6.90 -2.90
C GLY A 307 -6.01 8.06 -2.12
N ASP A 308 -7.05 8.70 -2.63
CA ASP A 308 -7.00 10.14 -2.85
C ASP A 308 -8.29 10.96 -2.50
N GLY A 309 -9.00 10.50 -1.47
CA GLY A 309 -10.13 11.14 -0.78
C GLY A 309 -11.45 11.34 -1.54
N LYS A 310 -11.87 10.38 -2.40
CA LYS A 310 -13.03 10.40 -3.34
C LYS A 310 -13.48 8.94 -3.64
N VAL A 311 -14.57 8.59 -4.37
CA VAL A 311 -15.35 7.34 -4.08
C VAL A 311 -16.04 6.44 -5.26
N ASP A 312 -15.47 5.33 -5.84
CA ASP A 312 -15.34 4.79 -7.29
C ASP A 312 -16.06 3.67 -8.19
N LEU A 313 -16.38 3.90 -9.52
CA LEU A 313 -17.35 3.14 -10.44
C LEU A 313 -17.33 1.63 -10.79
N LEU A 314 -16.93 0.79 -9.90
CA LEU A 314 -16.71 -0.61 -10.19
C LEU A 314 -18.04 -1.30 -10.84
N VAL A 315 -18.04 -2.23 -11.86
CA VAL A 315 -19.21 -2.90 -12.61
C VAL A 315 -19.30 -4.45 -12.95
N GLY A 316 -19.54 -4.99 -14.19
CA GLY A 316 -20.73 -5.90 -14.41
C GLY A 316 -21.10 -7.13 -15.38
N TYR A 317 -20.36 -7.90 -16.21
CA TYR A 317 -20.96 -8.89 -17.20
C TYR A 317 -21.73 -10.15 -16.75
N LEU A 318 -23.05 -10.21 -16.99
CA LEU A 318 -23.86 -11.45 -16.98
C LEU A 318 -23.25 -12.57 -17.89
N GLY A 319 -22.38 -13.39 -17.30
CA GLY A 319 -21.54 -14.36 -17.99
C GLY A 319 -22.34 -15.49 -18.64
N GLY A 320 -21.95 -15.85 -19.86
CA GLY A 320 -22.59 -16.93 -20.61
C GLY A 320 -22.62 -18.23 -19.80
N ILE A 321 -23.79 -18.86 -19.71
CA ILE A 321 -24.20 -19.93 -18.74
C ILE A 321 -23.28 -21.17 -18.64
N ASN A 322 -22.23 -21.27 -19.45
CA ASN A 322 -21.27 -22.39 -19.49
C ASN A 322 -19.81 -21.94 -19.77
N THR A 323 -19.46 -20.65 -19.59
CA THR A 323 -18.15 -20.11 -20.01
C THR A 323 -17.47 -19.23 -18.96
N PRO A 324 -16.27 -19.63 -18.50
CA PRO A 324 -15.24 -18.70 -18.05
C PRO A 324 -14.66 -17.92 -19.26
N GLY A 325 -14.95 -16.62 -19.39
CA GLY A 325 -14.39 -15.66 -20.38
C GLY A 325 -14.53 -14.23 -19.80
N PRO A 326 -13.56 -13.27 -19.82
CA PRO A 326 -13.46 -12.70 -18.04
C PRO A 326 -14.75 -11.80 -17.85
N ASN A 327 -15.65 -12.15 -16.96
CA ASN A 327 -16.90 -11.43 -16.70
C ASN A 327 -17.16 -10.07 -15.76
N VAL A 328 -16.21 -8.85 -14.07
CA VAL A 328 -16.41 -7.78 -13.03
C VAL A 328 -15.23 -6.88 -13.11
N THR A 329 -15.51 -5.61 -12.96
CA THR A 329 -14.71 -4.60 -13.61
C THR A 329 -14.53 -3.25 -12.93
N ILE A 330 -13.25 -2.99 -12.74
CA ILE A 330 -12.50 -1.75 -12.71
C ILE A 330 -12.33 -1.07 -14.06
N LEU A 331 -12.38 0.26 -14.04
CA LEU A 331 -11.44 1.21 -14.64
C LEU A 331 -10.76 2.00 -13.45
N LEU A 332 -10.45 3.31 -13.44
CA LEU A 332 -9.96 4.05 -12.24
C LEU A 332 -10.29 5.56 -12.42
N ALA A 333 -10.00 6.39 -11.41
CA ALA A 333 -10.49 7.76 -11.24
C ALA A 333 -9.38 8.88 -11.21
N ASN A 334 -9.60 10.16 -11.66
CA ASN A 334 -8.56 11.16 -12.07
C ASN A 334 -8.93 12.61 -12.53
N GLY A 335 -10.15 12.95 -12.96
CA GLY A 335 -10.38 14.09 -13.87
C GLY A 335 -11.56 15.02 -13.61
N ASP A 336 -12.71 14.68 -14.18
CA ASP A 336 -13.78 15.56 -14.61
C ASP A 336 -14.83 14.79 -15.40
N GLY A 337 -15.00 13.55 -15.02
CA GLY A 337 -15.45 12.59 -15.98
C GLY A 337 -15.36 11.25 -15.36
N THR A 338 -14.27 10.47 -15.43
CA THR A 338 -13.28 10.34 -16.54
C THR A 338 -12.88 8.83 -16.80
N PHE A 339 -11.68 8.30 -17.23
CA PHE A 339 -11.41 6.83 -16.97
C PHE A 339 -10.04 6.03 -16.66
N GLN A 340 -8.75 6.29 -17.08
CA GLN A 340 -7.44 5.42 -17.20
C GLN A 340 -6.88 4.56 -18.51
N ALA A 341 -6.63 3.19 -18.60
CA ALA A 341 -6.51 2.15 -19.76
C ALA A 341 -6.61 0.48 -19.58
N PRO A 342 -7.59 -0.49 -19.93
CA PRO A 342 -7.16 -2.44 -20.09
C PRO A 342 -6.51 -3.62 -19.27
N GLN A 343 -6.47 -3.85 -17.95
CA GLN A 343 -5.69 -5.01 -17.38
C GLN A 343 -6.11 -6.53 -17.52
N SER A 344 -7.29 -6.99 -17.98
CA SER A 344 -7.55 -8.33 -18.67
C SER A 344 -7.17 -9.75 -18.08
N TYR A 345 -8.08 -10.72 -17.78
CA TYR A 345 -8.08 -11.46 -16.48
C TYR A 345 -8.37 -13.09 -16.30
N GLY A 346 -9.28 -13.69 -15.44
CA GLY A 346 -9.40 -15.12 -14.78
C GLY A 346 -9.98 -15.43 -13.25
N VAL A 347 -11.25 -15.94 -12.87
CA VAL A 347 -12.11 -16.07 -11.57
C VAL A 347 -13.77 -16.24 -11.66
N GLY A 348 -14.67 -16.83 -10.74
CA GLY A 348 -16.24 -16.68 -10.59
C GLY A 348 -17.55 -17.74 -10.73
N TYR A 349 -18.90 -17.52 -10.97
CA TYR A 349 -19.94 -18.41 -11.75
C TYR A 349 -21.49 -17.99 -12.07
N ASN A 350 -21.94 -17.55 -13.29
CA ASN A 350 -23.34 -17.05 -13.73
C ASN A 350 -23.89 -15.74 -13.09
N PRO A 351 -23.14 -14.65 -13.20
CA PRO A 351 -23.23 -13.46 -12.36
C PRO A 351 -24.55 -12.70 -12.37
N LYS A 352 -24.83 -12.07 -11.22
CA LYS A 352 -25.97 -11.17 -11.03
C LYS A 352 -25.71 -9.78 -10.37
N ALA A 353 -24.56 -9.48 -9.66
CA ALA A 353 -23.98 -8.16 -9.17
C ALA A 353 -22.63 -8.13 -8.25
N VAL A 354 -22.22 -7.11 -7.42
CA VAL A 354 -21.24 -6.99 -6.23
C VAL A 354 -21.30 -5.57 -5.56
N ALA A 355 -20.58 -5.28 -4.49
CA ALA A 355 -20.06 -3.97 -4.05
C ALA A 355 -19.11 -4.05 -2.79
N ALA A 356 -18.96 -3.07 -1.86
CA ALA A 356 -17.77 -2.68 -1.01
C ALA A 356 -17.27 -3.57 0.20
N ALA A 357 -16.07 -3.24 0.84
CA ALA A 357 -15.65 -3.34 2.31
C ALA A 357 -14.44 -4.23 2.91
N ASP A 358 -13.99 -4.16 4.21
CA ASP A 358 -12.58 -4.44 4.75
C ASP A 358 -12.21 -5.60 5.72
N VAL A 359 -11.30 -6.55 5.42
CA VAL A 359 -11.56 -7.95 5.89
C VAL A 359 -10.50 -9.00 6.41
N ASN A 360 -9.31 -8.64 6.89
CA ASN A 360 -8.19 -9.36 7.59
C ASN A 360 -7.60 -9.39 9.18
N GLY A 361 -7.70 -8.72 10.45
CA GLY A 361 -8.21 -7.42 11.23
C GLY A 361 -7.55 -5.92 11.33
N ASP A 362 -7.71 -4.89 10.41
CA ASP A 362 -6.68 -3.81 9.94
C ASP A 362 -7.00 -2.42 9.31
N GLY A 363 -7.94 -2.19 8.38
CA GLY A 363 -8.10 -0.94 7.61
C GLY A 363 -8.19 -1.18 6.10
N HIS A 364 -7.75 -2.35 5.66
CA HIS A 364 -7.88 -2.87 4.33
C HIS A 364 -9.32 -3.16 3.98
N VAL A 365 -9.98 -2.05 3.52
CA VAL A 365 -10.74 -1.58 2.23
C VAL A 365 -10.88 -3.07 -0.44
N ASP A 366 -11.87 -4.05 -0.76
CA ASP A 366 -12.38 -4.90 -1.83
C ASP A 366 -13.97 -4.91 -1.92
N VAL A 367 -14.60 -6.08 -2.20
CA VAL A 367 -15.78 -6.38 -3.04
C VAL A 367 -16.51 -7.67 -2.62
N ILE A 368 -17.85 -7.85 -2.61
CA ILE A 368 -18.46 -9.23 -2.56
C ILE A 368 -19.92 -9.53 -3.01
N ALA A 369 -20.27 -10.85 -3.11
CA ALA A 369 -21.19 -11.39 -4.15
C ALA A 369 -21.80 -12.87 -3.85
N ALA A 370 -22.85 -13.67 -4.33
CA ALA A 370 -24.14 -13.92 -5.21
C ALA A 370 -24.49 -14.28 -6.79
N ASN A 371 -23.83 -15.10 -7.65
CA ASN A 371 -24.17 -15.39 -9.09
C ASN A 371 -25.16 -16.58 -9.34
N ALA A 372 -26.14 -16.56 -10.24
CA ALA A 372 -27.20 -17.59 -10.45
C ALA A 372 -26.88 -19.10 -10.72
N GLY A 373 -25.64 -19.57 -10.76
CA GLY A 373 -25.30 -20.97 -11.09
C GLY A 373 -25.78 -21.44 -12.49
N SER A 374 -25.86 -22.74 -12.78
CA SER A 374 -26.41 -23.23 -14.08
C SER A 374 -27.66 -24.11 -13.88
N SER A 375 -28.70 -23.85 -14.69
CA SER A 375 -30.08 -24.31 -14.41
C SER A 375 -30.47 -25.67 -15.02
N GLU A 376 -29.52 -26.45 -15.54
CA GLU A 376 -29.78 -27.66 -16.35
C GLU A 376 -28.96 -28.89 -15.85
N GLY A 377 -29.32 -29.43 -14.68
CA GLY A 377 -28.74 -30.70 -14.21
C GLY A 377 -29.15 -31.14 -12.79
N PRO A 378 -28.84 -32.40 -12.41
CA PRO A 378 -28.81 -32.81 -11.00
C PRO A 378 -27.69 -32.04 -10.26
N PRO A 379 -27.78 -31.85 -8.93
CA PRO A 379 -26.97 -30.87 -8.20
C PRO A 379 -25.46 -31.11 -8.38
N GLY A 380 -24.79 -30.10 -8.96
CA GLY A 380 -23.36 -30.05 -9.18
C GLY A 380 -22.74 -28.78 -8.57
N PRO A 381 -21.40 -28.67 -8.56
CA PRO A 381 -20.71 -27.50 -8.06
C PRO A 381 -20.81 -26.36 -9.09
N GLY A 382 -21.93 -25.66 -9.04
CA GLY A 382 -22.11 -24.34 -9.63
C GLY A 382 -22.62 -23.35 -8.61
N THR A 383 -22.64 -23.74 -7.33
CA THR A 383 -23.13 -22.95 -6.23
C THR A 383 -22.19 -23.00 -5.01
N THR A 384 -21.07 -22.24 -5.09
CA THR A 384 -20.12 -21.95 -4.01
C THR A 384 -19.59 -20.50 -3.97
N VAL A 385 -19.18 -19.87 -2.84
CA VAL A 385 -18.67 -18.46 -2.85
C VAL A 385 -17.15 -18.38 -3.06
N SER A 386 -16.46 -17.36 -2.56
CA SER A 386 -15.67 -16.50 -3.43
C SER A 386 -15.09 -15.37 -2.64
N VAL A 387 -13.77 -15.18 -2.65
CA VAL A 387 -13.18 -13.95 -2.13
C VAL A 387 -11.78 -13.64 -2.75
N LEU A 388 -10.93 -12.76 -2.18
CA LEU A 388 -10.21 -11.57 -2.72
C LEU A 388 -10.93 -10.22 -2.46
N LEU A 389 -11.47 -10.02 -1.24
CA LEU A 389 -10.77 -9.64 0.00
C LEU A 389 -9.67 -8.60 -0.21
N GLY A 390 -9.73 -7.42 0.43
CA GLY A 390 -9.12 -6.06 0.41
C GLY A 390 -7.62 -5.64 0.21
N ARG A 391 -7.28 -4.56 -0.53
CA ARG A 391 -5.85 -4.18 -0.72
C ARG A 391 -5.58 -2.71 -1.18
N GLY A 392 -6.29 -2.09 -2.16
CA GLY A 392 -5.84 -0.88 -2.91
C GLY A 392 -5.54 -0.73 -4.46
N ASP A 393 -4.47 -1.23 -5.11
CA ASP A 393 -3.85 -0.70 -6.36
C ASP A 393 -4.60 -0.93 -7.68
N GLY A 394 -4.50 -2.01 -8.48
CA GLY A 394 -3.89 -3.33 -8.38
C GLY A 394 -4.15 -4.40 -9.51
N THR A 395 -3.86 -5.72 -9.34
CA THR A 395 -4.10 -6.89 -10.30
C THR A 395 -4.33 -8.29 -9.64
N PHE A 396 -4.85 -9.37 -10.30
CA PHE A 396 -5.26 -10.67 -9.65
C PHE A 396 -4.56 -12.01 -10.09
N GLU A 397 -4.68 -13.13 -9.32
CA GLU A 397 -4.06 -14.49 -9.49
C GLU A 397 -4.91 -15.81 -9.20
N SER A 398 -5.21 -16.27 -7.94
CA SER A 398 -6.07 -17.47 -7.61
C SER A 398 -6.84 -17.63 -6.23
N HIS A 399 -8.18 -17.78 -6.21
CA HIS A 399 -9.15 -17.65 -5.09
C HIS A 399 -9.70 -18.98 -4.49
N ALA A 400 -10.85 -18.94 -3.79
CA ALA A 400 -11.50 -20.07 -3.16
C ALA A 400 -13.05 -19.99 -3.00
N ASP A 401 -13.64 -21.17 -2.76
CA ASP A 401 -15.07 -21.46 -2.75
C ASP A 401 -15.49 -22.51 -1.69
N TYR A 402 -16.71 -22.39 -1.19
CA TYR A 402 -17.34 -23.11 -0.08
C TYR A 402 -18.88 -23.18 -0.36
N THR A 403 -19.81 -23.75 0.45
CA THR A 403 -21.21 -24.07 -0.03
C THR A 403 -22.43 -23.57 0.80
N SER A 404 -23.41 -22.98 0.13
CA SER A 404 -24.61 -22.29 0.66
C SER A 404 -25.89 -23.11 0.28
N GLY A 405 -27.14 -22.72 0.58
CA GLY A 405 -28.14 -23.70 1.03
C GLY A 405 -29.46 -23.80 0.28
N GLY A 406 -29.61 -24.73 -0.67
CA GLY A 406 -30.94 -24.95 -1.28
C GLY A 406 -31.08 -25.76 -2.57
N GLY A 407 -30.05 -25.94 -3.41
CA GLY A 407 -30.07 -26.81 -4.59
C GLY A 407 -30.46 -26.22 -5.97
N THR A 408 -30.69 -24.91 -6.07
CA THR A 408 -30.71 -24.04 -7.28
C THR A 408 -29.56 -23.01 -7.16
N GLY A 409 -29.54 -21.78 -7.75
CA GLY A 409 -28.33 -20.91 -7.67
C GLY A 409 -28.43 -19.36 -7.90
N PRO A 410 -27.48 -18.54 -7.36
CA PRO A 410 -27.59 -17.19 -6.66
C PRO A 410 -28.01 -15.78 -7.14
N VAL A 411 -28.17 -14.84 -6.14
CA VAL A 411 -28.53 -13.40 -6.29
C VAL A 411 -28.10 -12.16 -5.32
N SER A 412 -27.72 -11.86 -4.00
CA SER A 412 -26.86 -10.65 -3.44
C SER A 412 -26.07 -10.76 -2.11
N VAL A 413 -25.30 -9.78 -1.51
CA VAL A 413 -24.56 -9.77 -0.19
C VAL A 413 -24.46 -8.56 0.81
N ILE A 414 -24.97 -8.52 2.05
CA ILE A 414 -24.89 -7.31 2.94
C ILE A 414 -23.89 -7.36 4.07
N ALA A 415 -23.05 -6.32 4.23
CA ALA A 415 -22.02 -6.13 5.26
C ALA A 415 -22.35 -5.04 6.32
N ALA A 416 -22.51 -5.39 7.60
CA ALA A 416 -22.68 -4.53 8.79
C ALA A 416 -22.94 -5.35 10.09
N ASP A 417 -22.20 -5.16 11.20
CA ASP A 417 -22.22 -5.95 12.48
C ASP A 417 -23.57 -6.34 13.02
N PHE A 418 -23.70 -7.60 13.43
CA PHE A 418 -24.86 -8.02 14.21
C PHE A 418 -24.81 -8.82 15.51
N ASN A 419 -23.73 -8.94 16.27
CA ASN A 419 -23.72 -9.68 17.55
C ASN A 419 -22.47 -9.54 18.43
N GLY A 420 -21.36 -8.92 17.99
CA GLY A 420 -20.10 -8.85 18.76
C GLY A 420 -19.15 -10.10 18.93
N ASP A 421 -17.86 -10.04 18.50
CA ASP A 421 -16.68 -10.88 18.86
C ASP A 421 -15.22 -10.33 18.58
N GLY A 422 -14.70 -9.33 17.83
CA GLY A 422 -15.08 -8.08 17.09
C GLY A 422 -15.05 -8.03 15.51
N LYS A 423 -16.12 -8.30 14.71
CA LYS A 423 -16.09 -8.63 13.23
C LYS A 423 -17.42 -8.78 12.33
N LEU A 424 -18.52 -8.05 12.45
CA LEU A 424 -19.16 -7.46 11.23
C LEU A 424 -20.21 -8.18 10.37
N ASP A 425 -20.44 -9.47 10.56
CA ASP A 425 -20.68 -10.47 9.49
C ASP A 425 -21.33 -10.24 8.05
N LEU A 426 -21.70 -11.30 7.30
CA LEU A 426 -22.23 -11.24 5.91
C LEU A 426 -23.71 -11.72 5.76
N ALA A 427 -24.67 -11.04 5.06
CA ALA A 427 -26.10 -11.52 5.01
C ALA A 427 -27.06 -11.86 3.78
N VAL A 428 -27.45 -13.15 3.55
CA VAL A 428 -28.07 -13.83 2.35
C VAL A 428 -29.48 -14.30 2.46
N ALA A 429 -30.08 -14.53 1.27
CA ALA A 429 -31.28 -15.28 0.98
C ALA A 429 -31.21 -16.23 -0.30
N ASP A 430 -32.04 -17.26 -0.59
CA ASP A 430 -32.08 -18.06 -1.87
C ASP A 430 -33.28 -18.30 -2.93
N SER A 431 -33.37 -17.74 -4.18
CA SER A 431 -34.53 -17.73 -5.14
C SER A 431 -34.62 -18.73 -6.31
N ALA A 432 -35.71 -19.49 -6.36
CA ALA A 432 -36.12 -20.28 -7.52
C ALA A 432 -37.57 -20.74 -7.38
N VAL A 433 -38.02 -21.50 -8.38
CA VAL A 433 -39.44 -21.66 -8.71
C VAL A 433 -40.00 -23.03 -8.24
N ALA A 434 -39.28 -23.77 -7.37
CA ALA A 434 -39.35 -25.24 -7.39
C ALA A 434 -39.52 -26.02 -6.06
N VAL A 435 -38.92 -25.64 -4.92
CA VAL A 435 -39.15 -26.39 -3.65
C VAL A 435 -39.66 -25.52 -2.49
N ALA A 436 -39.84 -26.17 -1.33
CA ALA A 436 -40.44 -25.61 -0.11
C ALA A 436 -39.54 -25.74 1.13
N VAL A 437 -38.23 -25.81 0.90
CA VAL A 437 -37.51 -24.60 1.26
C VAL A 437 -37.64 -23.59 0.06
N ASN A 438 -37.80 -22.22 0.01
CA ASN A 438 -38.76 -19.98 1.56
C ASN A 438 -38.44 -19.69 3.13
N ALA A 439 -37.22 -19.27 3.40
CA ALA A 439 -36.25 -19.90 4.31
C ALA A 439 -34.86 -19.61 3.73
N VAL A 440 -33.85 -19.56 4.57
CA VAL A 440 -33.43 -18.21 4.93
C VAL A 440 -32.11 -18.38 5.66
N SER A 441 -30.90 -18.09 5.14
CA SER A 441 -29.61 -18.39 5.82
C SER A 441 -28.43 -17.38 5.68
N VAL A 442 -27.42 -17.29 6.62
CA VAL A 442 -26.16 -16.45 6.78
C VAL A 442 -25.04 -17.01 7.74
N PHE A 443 -23.84 -16.45 7.99
CA PHE A 443 -22.84 -16.92 9.02
C PHE A 443 -21.98 -15.75 9.61
N LEU A 444 -20.84 -16.06 10.30
CA LEU A 444 -19.97 -15.13 11.08
C LEU A 444 -18.49 -14.89 10.64
N ASN A 445 -17.65 -14.15 11.39
CA ASN A 445 -16.28 -13.72 11.00
C ASN A 445 -15.13 -13.88 12.05
N ASN A 446 -13.85 -14.02 11.59
CA ASN A 446 -12.63 -14.24 12.42
C ASN A 446 -11.92 -13.03 12.92
N GLY A 447 -11.82 -11.99 12.10
CA GLY A 447 -10.57 -11.24 12.06
C GLY A 447 -9.56 -11.84 11.08
N ASP A 448 -9.97 -12.60 10.03
CA ASP A 448 -9.12 -12.90 8.85
C ASP A 448 -9.76 -13.40 7.51
N GLY A 449 -10.26 -14.64 7.21
CA GLY A 449 -10.66 -15.17 5.80
C GLY A 449 -10.21 -16.47 4.92
N THR A 450 -10.30 -17.86 4.91
CA THR A 450 -10.62 -19.28 5.44
C THR A 450 -11.75 -19.90 6.38
N PHE A 451 -12.80 -20.66 5.92
CA PHE A 451 -14.08 -20.97 6.71
C PHE A 451 -14.90 -22.35 6.80
N GLY A 452 -16.15 -22.32 7.36
CA GLY A 452 -17.32 -23.28 7.40
C GLY A 452 -18.56 -22.75 8.23
N PRO A 453 -19.78 -23.35 8.38
CA PRO A 453 -20.73 -24.19 7.56
C PRO A 453 -22.23 -23.63 7.46
N HIS A 454 -23.31 -24.29 6.95
CA HIS A 454 -24.71 -23.68 6.94
C HIS A 454 -26.05 -24.26 7.61
N VAL A 455 -27.04 -23.40 8.05
CA VAL A 455 -28.43 -23.56 8.69
C VAL A 455 -29.52 -22.85 7.80
N ASP A 456 -30.80 -22.66 8.25
CA ASP A 456 -31.98 -21.89 7.70
C ASP A 456 -33.02 -21.32 8.75
N PHE A 457 -33.71 -20.17 8.52
CA PHE A 457 -34.93 -19.59 9.19
C PHE A 457 -36.15 -19.48 8.20
N PRO A 458 -37.22 -18.63 8.30
CA PRO A 458 -38.31 -18.55 7.26
C PRO A 458 -38.83 -17.17 6.74
N ALA A 459 -39.35 -17.16 5.50
CA ALA A 459 -39.97 -16.02 4.77
C ALA A 459 -41.35 -16.39 4.14
N GLY A 460 -41.87 -15.65 3.16
CA GLY A 460 -43.17 -15.77 2.46
C GLY A 460 -43.33 -16.85 1.36
N THR A 461 -43.08 -16.56 0.06
CA THR A 461 -43.20 -17.49 -1.11
C THR A 461 -42.02 -17.71 -2.17
N ARG A 462 -40.68 -17.55 -1.90
CA ARG A 462 -39.35 -17.60 -2.73
C ARG A 462 -38.38 -16.37 -3.24
N PRO A 463 -37.73 -15.50 -2.38
CA PRO A 463 -36.89 -14.17 -2.44
C PRO A 463 -35.85 -13.62 -3.68
N VAL A 464 -34.84 -12.60 -3.71
CA VAL A 464 -34.26 -11.52 -4.77
C VAL A 464 -33.41 -10.06 -4.57
N ARG A 465 -33.26 -9.05 -3.59
CA ARG A 465 -32.44 -7.70 -3.57
C ARG A 465 -32.24 -7.17 -2.10
N ILE A 466 -31.30 -6.33 -1.55
CA ILE A 466 -30.75 -6.48 -0.13
C ILE A 466 -30.01 -5.26 0.77
N VAL A 467 -30.51 -4.20 1.53
CA VAL A 467 -29.69 -3.18 2.43
C VAL A 467 -30.12 -2.86 3.90
N ALA A 468 -29.21 -2.32 4.78
CA ALA A 468 -29.14 -1.48 6.06
C ALA A 468 -30.23 -0.97 7.07
N GLY A 469 -30.25 -1.31 8.39
CA GLY A 469 -31.32 -0.80 9.31
C GLY A 469 -31.65 -1.46 10.68
N ASP A 470 -32.18 -0.66 11.62
CA ASP A 470 -32.72 -1.03 12.96
C ASP A 470 -33.84 -0.11 13.50
N PHE A 471 -34.95 -0.58 14.10
CA PHE A 471 -36.19 0.23 14.11
C PHE A 471 -37.28 0.44 15.27
N ASN A 472 -37.29 0.18 16.62
CA ASN A 472 -38.09 0.92 17.70
C ASN A 472 -37.54 1.54 19.09
N GLY A 473 -36.39 1.20 19.73
CA GLY A 473 -35.82 1.65 21.04
C GLY A 473 -34.76 0.83 21.88
N ASP A 474 -33.89 -0.14 21.45
CA ASP A 474 -33.04 -0.98 22.40
C ASP A 474 -31.64 -1.63 22.03
N GLY A 475 -30.87 -1.25 20.98
CA GLY A 475 -29.38 -1.46 20.85
C GLY A 475 -28.80 -2.67 20.03
N LYS A 476 -28.93 -2.67 18.69
CA LYS A 476 -29.25 -3.84 17.82
C LYS A 476 -29.85 -3.42 16.41
N LEU A 477 -30.29 -4.32 15.49
CA LEU A 477 -30.77 -4.11 14.07
C LEU A 477 -31.72 -5.20 13.47
N ASP A 478 -32.95 -4.94 12.92
CA ASP A 478 -33.89 -6.03 12.50
C ASP A 478 -34.20 -6.44 10.99
N LEU A 479 -33.78 -5.94 9.82
CA LEU A 479 -34.14 -6.45 8.45
C LEU A 479 -35.66 -6.64 8.27
N ALA A 480 -36.09 -7.53 7.39
CA ALA A 480 -37.41 -8.16 7.09
C ALA A 480 -37.98 -9.42 6.08
N VAL A 481 -37.59 -10.43 5.10
CA VAL A 481 -36.94 -10.60 3.59
C VAL A 481 -37.74 -10.56 2.12
N ALA A 482 -37.67 -9.54 1.15
CA ALA A 482 -38.64 -8.74 0.19
C ALA A 482 -38.96 -8.81 -1.38
N ASP A 483 -40.17 -9.15 -1.92
CA ASP A 483 -40.19 -10.12 -3.07
C ASP A 483 -41.07 -10.19 -4.39
N GLU A 484 -42.07 -11.09 -4.62
CA GLU A 484 -43.08 -11.22 -5.75
C GLU A 484 -44.19 -12.24 -5.45
N PRO A 485 -45.34 -12.24 -6.15
CA PRO A 485 -46.37 -13.22 -5.92
C PRO A 485 -45.92 -14.52 -6.57
N GLY A 486 -45.61 -15.50 -5.73
CA GLY A 486 -46.07 -16.85 -6.02
C GLY A 486 -47.60 -16.89 -6.05
N ASN A 487 -48.18 -17.97 -5.52
CA ASN A 487 -49.64 -18.08 -5.44
C ASN A 487 -50.22 -17.31 -4.23
N GLY A 488 -49.60 -16.18 -3.85
CA GLY A 488 -49.78 -15.48 -2.58
C GLY A 488 -50.04 -13.98 -2.71
N THR A 489 -50.41 -13.36 -1.58
CA THR A 489 -50.68 -11.92 -1.44
C THR A 489 -50.12 -11.37 -0.13
N ASN A 490 -49.21 -12.11 0.54
CA ASN A 490 -48.22 -11.39 1.33
C ASN A 490 -47.61 -10.42 0.35
N PHE A 491 -47.49 -9.19 0.77
CA PHE A 491 -46.53 -8.34 0.14
C PHE A 491 -45.43 -8.06 1.20
N LEU A 492 -45.68 -8.13 2.54
CA LEU A 492 -44.74 -8.59 3.62
C LEU A 492 -45.10 -9.29 4.98
N SER A 493 -44.54 -9.02 6.20
CA SER A 493 -44.17 -9.95 7.38
C SER A 493 -43.69 -9.25 8.76
N ILE A 494 -43.53 -9.82 10.00
CA ILE A 494 -42.69 -9.38 11.22
C ILE A 494 -42.09 -10.51 12.15
N LEU A 495 -40.84 -10.41 12.71
CA LEU A 495 -40.22 -11.32 13.74
C LEU A 495 -39.19 -10.68 14.77
N LEU A 496 -39.43 -9.76 15.72
CA LEU A 496 -38.34 -9.03 16.49
C LEU A 496 -37.01 -9.80 16.87
N GLY A 497 -35.82 -9.20 16.87
CA GLY A 497 -34.54 -9.93 17.08
C GLY A 497 -33.96 -10.12 18.48
N ASN A 498 -32.95 -11.01 18.62
CA ASN A 498 -32.50 -11.55 19.93
C ASN A 498 -31.05 -11.23 20.38
N GLY A 499 -30.04 -12.12 20.32
CA GLY A 499 -28.66 -11.87 20.84
C GLY A 499 -27.42 -12.12 19.93
N ASP A 500 -27.49 -13.12 19.04
CA ASP A 500 -26.53 -14.24 19.15
C ASP A 500 -26.66 -15.36 18.07
N GLY A 501 -26.20 -15.15 16.85
CA GLY A 501 -26.37 -16.04 15.67
C GLY A 501 -27.82 -16.19 15.17
N THR A 502 -28.78 -15.92 16.03
CA THR A 502 -30.26 -16.27 15.98
C THR A 502 -32.54 -14.36 16.32
N PHE A 503 -33.81 -14.40 15.78
CA PHE A 503 -35.04 -13.68 16.06
C PHE A 503 -36.25 -14.66 16.20
N GLN A 504 -37.37 -14.41 15.49
CA GLN A 504 -38.72 -14.90 15.88
C GLN A 504 -39.48 -15.62 14.68
N PRO A 505 -40.80 -15.40 14.37
CA PRO A 505 -41.52 -15.91 13.14
C PRO A 505 -42.52 -14.94 12.37
N PRO A 506 -42.58 -14.92 11.00
CA PRO A 506 -43.04 -13.77 10.16
C PRO A 506 -44.54 -13.32 10.20
N ILE A 507 -44.86 -12.13 10.75
CA ILE A 507 -46.16 -11.38 10.78
C ILE A 507 -46.58 -10.67 9.46
N THR A 508 -47.22 -11.34 8.51
CA THR A 508 -47.49 -10.75 7.18
C THR A 508 -48.38 -9.51 7.10
N THR A 509 -48.12 -8.63 6.13
CA THR A 509 -49.12 -7.66 5.67
C THR A 509 -49.22 -7.60 4.13
N ALA A 510 -50.35 -7.09 3.63
CA ALA A 510 -50.72 -7.08 2.20
C ALA A 510 -51.40 -5.75 1.81
N GLN A 511 -50.78 -4.95 0.94
CA GLN A 511 -51.27 -3.67 0.43
C GLN A 511 -51.15 -3.72 -1.11
N ALA A 512 -51.35 -2.62 -1.85
CA ALA A 512 -51.51 -2.80 -3.29
C ALA A 512 -50.20 -3.26 -3.93
N GLY A 513 -50.23 -4.28 -4.79
CA GLY A 513 -49.09 -4.68 -5.60
C GLY A 513 -47.76 -5.01 -4.89
N PHE A 514 -46.64 -4.52 -5.43
CA PHE A 514 -45.62 -5.35 -6.08
C PHE A 514 -44.11 -4.82 -5.89
N ALA A 515 -43.54 -4.70 -4.67
CA ALA A 515 -42.08 -4.48 -4.30
C ALA A 515 -40.91 -5.40 -4.74
N SER A 516 -39.68 -4.94 -4.57
CA SER A 516 -38.62 -5.69 -3.86
C SER A 516 -37.42 -4.74 -3.70
N GLY A 517 -36.16 -5.07 -3.42
CA GLY A 517 -35.09 -4.05 -3.15
C GLY A 517 -35.23 -3.20 -1.87
N ILE A 518 -34.22 -2.48 -1.36
CA ILE A 518 -34.27 -1.70 -0.09
C ILE A 518 -33.12 -0.62 0.00
N ALA A 519 -33.01 0.39 0.90
CA ALA A 519 -32.14 1.59 0.71
C ALA A 519 -32.27 2.87 1.58
N VAL A 520 -31.30 3.19 2.40
CA VAL A 520 -31.59 3.82 3.70
C VAL A 520 -31.49 5.32 3.76
N GLY A 521 -32.20 6.00 4.67
CA GLY A 521 -31.80 7.21 5.40
C GLY A 521 -32.89 8.14 6.01
N ASP A 522 -33.13 8.17 7.35
CA ASP A 522 -34.13 8.87 8.27
C ASP A 522 -35.43 9.47 7.62
N PHE A 523 -36.69 9.61 8.09
CA PHE A 523 -37.79 10.39 7.42
C PHE A 523 -38.77 11.23 8.28
N ASN A 524 -39.27 10.73 9.40
CA ASN A 524 -40.33 11.23 10.29
C ASN A 524 -40.27 12.63 10.97
N HIS A 525 -39.10 13.27 11.06
CA HIS A 525 -38.79 14.39 11.99
C HIS A 525 -39.20 14.22 13.50
N ASP A 526 -39.52 13.01 14.02
CA ASP A 526 -40.08 12.74 15.39
C ASP A 526 -39.70 11.37 16.06
N GLY A 527 -38.68 10.66 15.59
CA GLY A 527 -37.93 9.54 16.21
C GLY A 527 -37.91 8.18 15.46
N LYS A 528 -37.79 8.08 14.13
CA LYS A 528 -38.88 7.42 13.38
C LYS A 528 -38.74 6.58 12.06
N LEU A 529 -37.56 6.06 11.62
CA LEU A 529 -37.05 4.83 10.83
C LEU A 529 -37.60 4.01 9.57
N ASP A 530 -37.23 4.23 8.29
CA ASP A 530 -38.19 4.19 7.12
C ASP A 530 -37.90 3.65 5.65
N ILE A 531 -38.39 2.46 5.20
CA ILE A 531 -38.20 1.78 3.86
C ILE A 531 -38.72 2.47 2.52
N ALA A 532 -39.03 1.79 1.35
CA ALA A 532 -39.47 2.31 -0.03
C ALA A 532 -40.02 1.47 -1.29
N TYR A 533 -41.02 0.49 -1.23
CA TYR A 533 -41.59 -0.42 -2.36
C TYR A 533 -41.82 0.05 -3.79
N THR A 534 -40.88 0.25 -4.74
CA THR A 534 -41.35 0.44 -6.15
C THR A 534 -42.33 -0.68 -6.58
N TRP A 535 -43.19 -0.50 -7.57
CA TRP A 535 -43.65 -1.68 -8.28
C TRP A 535 -43.50 -1.46 -9.76
N ALA A 536 -44.01 -2.40 -10.52
CA ALA A 536 -43.13 -3.34 -11.09
C ALA A 536 -43.35 -3.41 -12.62
N GLY A 537 -44.09 -2.48 -13.21
CA GLY A 537 -44.81 -2.80 -14.45
C GLY A 537 -46.07 -1.98 -14.72
N SER A 538 -46.45 -1.08 -13.81
CA SER A 538 -47.52 -0.10 -14.02
C SER A 538 -47.20 1.23 -13.31
N GLU A 539 -47.99 2.24 -13.61
CA GLU A 539 -47.95 3.64 -13.18
C GLU A 539 -48.50 3.75 -11.71
N GLN A 540 -47.84 3.24 -10.62
CA GLN A 540 -48.23 3.44 -9.14
C GLN A 540 -47.14 3.86 -7.94
N MET A 541 -45.95 4.03 -7.20
CA MET A 541 -45.30 4.90 -6.05
C MET A 541 -45.30 4.76 -4.42
N SER A 542 -44.64 5.60 -3.57
CA SER A 542 -45.00 6.14 -2.17
C SER A 542 -44.96 5.51 -0.72
N ILE A 543 -45.22 6.28 0.36
CA ILE A 543 -44.64 6.38 1.75
C ILE A 543 -45.56 6.30 3.02
N LEU A 544 -45.00 6.07 4.24
CA LEU A 544 -45.65 5.35 5.37
C LEU A 544 -45.45 5.77 6.87
N LEU A 545 -45.41 7.05 7.28
CA LEU A 545 -45.31 7.59 8.69
C LEU A 545 -45.10 6.63 9.92
N GLY A 546 -44.11 6.86 10.80
CA GLY A 546 -43.51 5.95 11.82
C GLY A 546 -44.18 5.75 13.21
N ASN A 547 -43.68 4.82 14.05
CA ASN A 547 -44.32 4.36 15.34
C ASN A 547 -43.41 4.29 16.58
N GLY A 548 -42.88 3.09 16.85
CA GLY A 548 -42.42 2.49 18.10
C GLY A 548 -42.64 0.95 18.21
N ASP A 549 -42.90 0.18 17.13
CA ASP A 549 -43.33 -1.24 17.27
C ASP A 549 -43.09 -2.28 16.16
N GLY A 550 -43.36 -2.00 14.89
CA GLY A 550 -43.52 -3.04 13.87
C GLY A 550 -44.63 -2.88 12.82
N ILE A 551 -45.56 -1.88 12.84
CA ILE A 551 -46.74 -1.83 11.89
C ILE A 551 -47.24 -0.39 11.40
N PHE A 552 -47.29 -0.02 10.08
CA PHE A 552 -47.24 1.37 9.39
C PHE A 552 -48.60 2.09 9.33
N GLN A 553 -48.52 3.38 8.94
CA GLN A 553 -49.57 4.09 8.21
C GLN A 553 -49.76 3.53 6.78
N THR A 554 -50.31 4.28 5.82
CA THR A 554 -51.25 3.68 4.83
C THR A 554 -51.32 4.37 3.46
N PRO A 555 -51.52 3.63 2.33
CA PRO A 555 -51.39 4.06 0.93
C PRO A 555 -51.75 5.49 0.46
N VAL A 556 -50.75 6.39 0.36
CA VAL A 556 -50.75 7.66 -0.41
C VAL A 556 -50.27 7.47 -1.87
N THR A 557 -50.93 8.07 -2.88
CA THR A 557 -50.66 7.88 -4.35
C THR A 557 -50.64 9.18 -5.20
N TYR A 558 -49.69 9.39 -6.14
CA TYR A 558 -49.50 10.56 -7.01
C TYR A 558 -48.72 10.20 -8.34
N SER A 559 -49.05 10.71 -9.55
CA SER A 559 -48.69 10.10 -10.87
C SER A 559 -47.56 10.68 -11.73
N THR A 560 -46.87 9.82 -12.49
CA THR A 560 -45.60 10.11 -13.18
C THR A 560 -45.56 9.43 -14.61
N PRO A 561 -44.60 9.70 -15.54
CA PRO A 561 -44.74 9.33 -16.97
C PRO A 561 -43.86 8.21 -17.56
N PHE A 562 -42.67 7.93 -17.03
CA PHE A 562 -41.83 6.79 -17.39
C PHE A 562 -41.95 5.61 -16.44
N ILE A 563 -40.97 4.71 -16.51
CA ILE A 563 -40.88 3.34 -16.04
C ILE A 563 -40.15 3.29 -14.64
N PRO A 564 -40.43 2.42 -13.65
CA PRO A 564 -39.96 2.60 -12.25
C PRO A 564 -38.85 1.65 -11.81
N GLY A 565 -38.34 1.67 -10.56
CA GLY A 565 -37.03 1.07 -10.42
C GLY A 565 -36.25 0.86 -9.15
N ALA A 566 -35.37 1.78 -8.91
CA ALA A 566 -34.48 1.97 -7.81
C ALA A 566 -35.12 2.69 -6.63
N ILE A 567 -34.36 3.24 -5.63
CA ILE A 567 -34.61 4.28 -4.60
C ILE A 567 -33.27 4.57 -3.74
N SER A 568 -33.23 5.20 -2.53
CA SER A 568 -32.16 5.58 -1.50
C SER A 568 -31.80 7.06 -1.31
N VAL A 569 -30.95 7.38 -0.30
CA VAL A 569 -30.81 8.64 0.47
C VAL A 569 -29.40 9.04 0.96
N ALA A 570 -28.98 10.31 1.04
CA ALA A 570 -27.78 10.93 1.74
C ALA A 570 -27.71 12.42 1.29
N ASP A 571 -26.59 13.16 1.16
CA ASP A 571 -26.62 14.64 1.02
C ASP A 571 -26.07 15.26 -0.32
N PHE A 572 -26.87 15.40 -1.40
CA PHE A 572 -26.50 15.90 -2.76
C PHE A 572 -26.44 17.44 -2.81
N ASN A 573 -26.43 18.11 -1.66
CA ASN A 573 -26.52 19.57 -1.63
C ASN A 573 -26.04 20.22 -0.33
N GLY A 574 -25.96 19.47 0.77
CA GLY A 574 -25.43 19.98 2.04
C GLY A 574 -26.46 20.72 2.91
N ASP A 575 -27.76 20.54 2.66
CA ASP A 575 -28.80 21.15 3.47
C ASP A 575 -29.23 20.28 4.67
N GLY A 576 -28.97 18.97 4.63
CA GLY A 576 -28.96 18.01 5.73
C GLY A 576 -30.29 17.45 6.22
N LYS A 577 -31.37 17.35 5.43
CA LYS A 577 -32.18 16.10 5.49
C LYS A 577 -32.19 15.47 4.10
N PRO A 578 -31.15 14.69 3.73
CA PRO A 578 -31.16 13.68 2.68
C PRO A 578 -32.50 13.13 2.25
N ASP A 579 -32.86 12.72 1.02
CA ASP A 579 -32.38 12.87 -0.37
C ASP A 579 -32.78 11.58 -1.11
N LEU A 580 -33.07 11.59 -2.42
CA LEU A 580 -33.26 10.44 -3.28
C LEU A 580 -33.23 10.83 -4.79
N VAL A 581 -32.91 9.86 -5.67
CA VAL A 581 -32.10 10.06 -6.91
C VAL A 581 -32.56 9.61 -8.42
N ILE A 582 -33.83 9.70 -8.88
CA ILE A 582 -34.60 8.90 -9.94
C ILE A 582 -33.90 8.25 -11.14
N ASP A 583 -34.40 7.08 -11.63
CA ASP A 583 -33.80 6.20 -12.66
C ASP A 583 -34.81 5.38 -13.53
N THR A 584 -34.38 4.54 -14.49
CA THR A 584 -34.98 3.28 -15.07
C THR A 584 -33.88 2.39 -15.74
N GLY A 585 -32.72 2.96 -16.04
CA GLY A 585 -32.46 3.13 -17.48
C GLY A 585 -32.06 4.51 -17.96
N SER A 586 -32.92 5.48 -18.38
CA SER A 586 -32.39 6.61 -19.22
C SER A 586 -33.10 7.98 -19.54
N GLY A 587 -33.03 9.06 -18.73
CA GLY A 587 -33.63 10.42 -18.99
C GLY A 587 -34.83 10.94 -18.16
N GLY A 588 -34.83 12.17 -17.54
CA GLY A 588 -35.81 12.60 -16.46
C GLY A 588 -35.82 14.06 -15.87
N GLY A 589 -35.29 14.48 -14.68
CA GLY A 589 -35.19 15.91 -14.21
C GLY A 589 -35.00 16.34 -12.73
N VAL A 590 -34.06 17.28 -12.34
CA VAL A 590 -33.57 17.76 -10.96
C VAL A 590 -34.06 19.11 -10.38
N LEU A 591 -34.09 19.31 -9.03
CA LEU A 591 -35.23 20.04 -8.42
C LEU A 591 -35.22 20.74 -7.01
N ILE A 592 -35.82 20.22 -5.88
CA ILE A 592 -35.92 20.85 -4.48
C ILE A 592 -36.81 20.11 -3.40
N GLY A 593 -36.42 19.93 -2.11
CA GLY A 593 -37.17 19.28 -0.98
C GLY A 593 -38.25 20.06 -0.14
N ASN A 594 -38.85 19.51 0.97
CA ASN A 594 -39.57 20.22 2.10
C ASN A 594 -39.60 19.69 3.57
N GLY A 595 -39.36 18.43 3.90
CA GLY A 595 -39.27 17.97 5.31
C GLY A 595 -40.56 17.97 6.18
N ASP A 596 -41.72 17.71 5.55
CA ASP A 596 -43.10 17.58 6.08
C ASP A 596 -43.97 16.56 5.29
N GLY A 597 -43.32 15.70 4.51
CA GLY A 597 -43.84 14.54 3.79
C GLY A 597 -45.10 14.74 2.96
N THR A 598 -45.13 15.81 2.18
CA THR A 598 -45.42 15.57 0.75
C THR A 598 -44.08 15.37 0.02
N PHE A 599 -43.98 15.18 -1.30
CA PHE A 599 -42.76 15.53 -2.07
C PHE A 599 -43.17 16.62 -3.09
N GLN A 600 -42.39 17.04 -4.10
CA GLN A 600 -42.80 17.98 -5.18
C GLN A 600 -42.57 17.45 -6.65
N PRO A 601 -42.56 18.25 -7.77
CA PRO A 601 -42.54 17.72 -9.17
C PRO A 601 -41.48 18.28 -10.19
N VAL A 602 -41.50 17.86 -11.46
CA VAL A 602 -40.33 17.15 -12.08
C VAL A 602 -40.07 17.27 -13.61
N VAL A 603 -38.79 17.14 -14.08
CA VAL A 603 -38.33 17.94 -15.28
C VAL A 603 -37.37 17.44 -16.47
N VAL A 604 -37.88 17.33 -17.75
CA VAL A 604 -37.68 16.43 -19.00
C VAL A 604 -36.45 16.65 -20.19
N TYR A 605 -34.32 15.77 -20.65
CA TYR A 605 -33.16 14.81 -20.29
C TYR A 605 -33.12 13.34 -20.73
N THR A 606 -31.91 12.86 -21.06
CA THR A 606 -31.63 11.48 -21.52
C THR A 606 -30.36 10.81 -20.93
N GLY A 607 -30.38 9.48 -20.75
CA GLY A 607 -29.31 8.55 -20.30
C GLY A 607 -29.48 8.07 -18.84
N GLY A 608 -28.95 6.89 -18.40
CA GLY A 608 -28.88 6.50 -16.95
C GLY A 608 -28.88 5.02 -16.40
N GLY A 609 -29.17 4.83 -15.08
CA GLY A 609 -28.78 3.70 -14.18
C GLY A 609 -27.61 3.96 -13.18
N ALA A 610 -27.76 4.63 -12.03
CA ALA A 610 -26.95 5.71 -11.39
C ALA A 610 -25.54 5.65 -10.60
N THR A 611 -25.02 6.78 -10.01
CA THR A 611 -23.78 7.10 -9.19
C THR A 611 -23.22 8.55 -9.03
N VAL A 612 -22.75 9.04 -7.85
CA VAL A 612 -22.86 10.49 -7.45
C VAL A 612 -21.57 11.32 -7.00
N GLY A 613 -21.09 12.54 -7.47
CA GLY A 613 -20.27 13.61 -6.74
C GLY A 613 -19.29 14.81 -7.22
N ASP A 614 -19.25 15.57 -8.37
CA ASP A 614 -18.34 16.71 -8.95
C ASP A 614 -17.24 16.40 -10.04
N PHE A 615 -17.20 17.15 -11.15
CA PHE A 615 -16.26 16.96 -12.27
C PHE A 615 -15.76 18.25 -12.91
N ASN A 616 -15.75 19.33 -12.13
CA ASN A 616 -15.24 20.62 -12.56
C ASN A 616 -14.48 21.36 -11.42
N GLY A 617 -14.60 20.87 -10.19
CA GLY A 617 -14.01 21.38 -8.96
C GLY A 617 -14.61 22.69 -8.47
N ASP A 618 -15.91 22.98 -8.71
CA ASP A 618 -16.55 24.25 -8.31
C ASP A 618 -17.38 24.20 -7.01
N GLY A 619 -17.48 23.03 -6.37
CA GLY A 619 -18.15 22.85 -5.08
C GLY A 619 -19.66 22.82 -5.18
N LYS A 620 -20.20 22.50 -6.38
CA LYS A 620 -21.64 22.40 -6.64
C LYS A 620 -22.04 21.32 -7.62
N VAL A 621 -21.06 20.64 -8.23
CA VAL A 621 -21.07 19.18 -8.27
C VAL A 621 -22.07 18.57 -9.30
N ASP A 622 -21.87 17.29 -9.67
CA ASP A 622 -22.02 16.82 -11.05
C ASP A 622 -22.97 15.62 -11.32
N LEU A 623 -22.72 14.60 -12.23
CA LEU A 623 -23.56 13.40 -12.70
C LEU A 623 -22.63 12.37 -13.62
N ALA A 624 -22.54 10.96 -13.73
CA ALA A 624 -21.29 10.03 -14.03
C ALA A 624 -20.98 8.66 -15.00
N GLY A 625 -21.60 8.10 -16.13
CA GLY A 625 -21.33 7.08 -17.36
C GLY A 625 -21.49 7.38 -19.07
N PHE A 626 -21.99 6.81 -20.28
CA PHE A 626 -22.57 5.56 -21.12
C PHE A 626 -22.86 6.06 -22.49
N ASN A 627 -23.63 7.10 -22.36
CA ASN A 627 -24.53 7.54 -23.35
C ASN A 627 -24.66 8.99 -23.03
N SER A 628 -24.68 9.38 -21.70
CA SER A 628 -24.70 10.57 -20.76
C SER A 628 -23.44 11.59 -20.38
N VAL A 629 -23.30 12.98 -20.30
CA VAL A 629 -22.26 13.95 -19.57
C VAL A 629 -22.45 15.50 -19.81
N MET A 630 -22.35 16.47 -18.85
CA MET A 630 -23.09 17.78 -18.80
C MET A 630 -22.91 18.81 -17.55
N LEU A 631 -22.09 19.88 -17.39
CA LEU A 631 -21.76 20.70 -16.10
C LEU A 631 -22.82 21.18 -15.01
N GLY A 632 -22.54 21.27 -13.66
CA GLY A 632 -23.40 21.73 -12.50
C GLY A 632 -23.58 23.26 -12.13
N ASN A 633 -24.32 23.66 -11.03
CA ASN A 633 -24.83 25.08 -10.75
C ASN A 633 -25.16 25.41 -9.27
N GLY A 634 -25.96 24.67 -8.50
CA GLY A 634 -26.30 25.08 -7.10
C GLY A 634 -27.72 24.94 -6.49
N ASP A 635 -28.69 24.20 -7.05
CA ASP A 635 -30.07 24.06 -6.51
C ASP A 635 -31.12 23.16 -7.29
N GLY A 636 -30.94 22.65 -8.54
CA GLY A 636 -32.10 22.40 -9.46
C GLY A 636 -32.01 22.26 -11.04
N THR A 637 -31.97 23.32 -11.90
CA THR A 637 -32.10 23.31 -13.41
C THR A 637 -30.81 22.93 -14.03
N PHE A 638 -30.83 21.89 -14.86
CA PHE A 638 -29.60 21.36 -15.40
C PHE A 638 -29.30 21.75 -16.87
N GLN A 639 -28.02 21.74 -17.27
CA GLN A 639 -27.54 22.32 -18.55
C GLN A 639 -27.77 21.43 -19.82
N SER A 640 -26.72 20.88 -20.46
CA SER A 640 -26.75 19.99 -21.65
C SER A 640 -25.45 19.18 -21.95
N PRO A 641 -25.51 18.14 -22.83
CA PRO A 641 -24.45 17.15 -23.10
C PRO A 641 -23.04 17.57 -23.62
N ILE A 642 -22.04 16.69 -23.43
CA ILE A 642 -20.59 16.78 -23.77
C ILE A 642 -19.94 15.54 -24.56
N LEU A 643 -20.59 14.93 -25.58
CA LEU A 643 -20.45 13.51 -26.15
C LEU A 643 -19.08 12.78 -26.37
N TYR A 644 -18.94 11.51 -25.88
CA TYR A 644 -17.86 10.51 -26.16
C TYR A 644 -18.35 9.09 -26.55
N SER A 645 -17.45 8.08 -26.60
CA SER A 645 -17.53 6.92 -27.52
C SER A 645 -17.76 5.50 -26.93
N THR A 646 -18.86 4.85 -27.32
CA THR A 646 -19.23 3.47 -26.92
C THR A 646 -18.48 2.36 -27.68
N SER A 647 -17.14 2.38 -27.68
CA SER A 647 -16.25 1.33 -28.23
C SER A 647 -15.03 0.92 -27.38
N LEU A 648 -14.69 1.72 -26.39
CA LEU A 648 -13.49 1.72 -25.55
C LEU A 648 -13.44 0.56 -24.53
N PHE A 649 -14.56 -0.14 -24.36
CA PHE A 649 -14.89 -1.24 -23.47
C PHE A 649 -15.82 -2.18 -24.30
N GLY A 650 -16.53 -3.16 -23.71
CA GLY A 650 -17.45 -4.05 -24.46
C GLY A 650 -18.84 -3.47 -24.79
N GLY A 651 -19.77 -4.30 -25.29
CA GLY A 651 -21.22 -3.99 -25.38
C GLY A 651 -22.10 -5.24 -25.60
N SER A 652 -23.16 -5.45 -24.78
CA SER A 652 -24.25 -6.45 -24.86
C SER A 652 -24.39 -7.70 -23.92
N PHE A 653 -24.68 -7.49 -22.62
CA PHE A 653 -25.50 -8.27 -21.62
C PHE A 653 -25.89 -7.31 -20.47
N SER A 654 -26.76 -7.73 -19.51
CA SER A 654 -27.64 -7.03 -18.50
C SER A 654 -27.19 -5.66 -17.92
N TYR A 655 -27.97 -4.88 -17.16
CA TYR A 655 -27.77 -3.41 -17.11
C TYR A 655 -27.27 -2.73 -15.80
N THR A 656 -26.36 -3.37 -15.06
CA THR A 656 -26.23 -3.24 -13.61
C THR A 656 -25.64 -1.89 -13.05
N ASN A 657 -24.31 -1.78 -12.65
CA ASN A 657 -23.59 -0.77 -11.75
C ASN A 657 -22.89 0.53 -12.24
N LEU A 658 -22.56 1.50 -11.35
CA LEU A 658 -21.46 2.51 -11.38
C LEU A 658 -21.22 3.22 -9.98
N VAL A 659 -20.15 4.04 -9.72
CA VAL A 659 -19.57 4.74 -8.45
C VAL A 659 -18.41 5.81 -8.87
N ALA A 660 -17.60 6.69 -8.20
CA ALA A 660 -16.50 7.59 -8.84
C ALA A 660 -15.34 8.26 -7.95
N ALA A 661 -14.04 8.55 -8.35
CA ALA A 661 -12.92 9.13 -7.46
C ALA A 661 -11.56 9.70 -8.02
N ASP A 662 -10.41 9.68 -7.32
CA ASP A 662 -9.20 10.43 -7.70
C ASP A 662 -8.03 9.61 -8.33
N PHE A 663 -7.76 8.37 -7.88
CA PHE A 663 -6.65 7.42 -8.19
C PHE A 663 -5.28 7.92 -8.69
N ASN A 664 -4.96 9.21 -8.58
CA ASN A 664 -3.64 9.72 -8.89
C ASN A 664 -3.24 10.85 -7.95
N HIS A 665 -3.88 11.00 -6.78
CA HIS A 665 -3.90 12.22 -5.95
C HIS A 665 -3.74 13.50 -6.79
N ASP A 666 -4.48 13.58 -7.89
CA ASP A 666 -4.41 14.62 -8.90
C ASP A 666 -5.33 15.81 -8.51
N GLY A 667 -6.29 15.55 -7.63
CA GLY A 667 -7.16 16.55 -7.03
C GLY A 667 -8.45 16.82 -7.80
N LYS A 668 -8.63 16.22 -8.98
CA LYS A 668 -9.90 16.18 -9.72
C LYS A 668 -10.15 14.75 -10.27
N VAL A 669 -11.34 14.39 -10.79
CA VAL A 669 -11.99 13.11 -10.39
C VAL A 669 -12.59 12.20 -11.52
N ASP A 670 -12.33 10.87 -11.55
CA ASP A 670 -12.66 9.88 -12.60
C ASP A 670 -13.53 8.67 -12.14
N LEU A 671 -13.40 7.45 -12.71
CA LEU A 671 -14.52 6.52 -12.80
C LEU A 671 -14.10 5.06 -13.06
N VAL A 672 -14.87 4.05 -12.64
CA VAL A 672 -14.40 2.66 -12.53
C VAL A 672 -15.17 1.52 -13.30
N GLY A 673 -15.90 1.87 -14.36
CA GLY A 673 -16.50 1.11 -15.48
C GLY A 673 -16.05 -0.32 -15.87
N PHE A 674 -15.64 -0.59 -17.15
CA PHE A 674 -16.12 -1.87 -17.76
C PHE A 674 -15.56 -2.61 -19.06
N GLY A 675 -14.26 -2.80 -19.29
CA GLY A 675 -13.68 -3.39 -20.55
C GLY A 675 -14.14 -4.79 -21.09
N VAL A 676 -14.36 -5.01 -22.40
CA VAL A 676 -14.69 -6.33 -23.05
C VAL A 676 -14.00 -7.61 -22.49
N PHE A 677 -14.54 -8.80 -22.78
CA PHE A 677 -13.82 -10.09 -22.79
C PHE A 677 -12.79 -10.27 -21.70
N ASN A 678 -13.26 -10.80 -20.60
CA ASN A 678 -12.37 -11.25 -19.49
C ASN A 678 -11.55 -9.86 -19.16
N THR A 679 -12.14 -8.65 -19.25
CA THR A 679 -11.56 -7.39 -18.72
C THR A 679 -12.66 -6.53 -18.09
N VAL A 680 -12.52 -5.30 -17.59
CA VAL A 680 -11.36 -4.61 -16.97
C VAL A 680 -10.22 -3.99 -17.80
N SER A 681 -10.34 -2.81 -18.49
CA SER A 681 -9.16 -1.93 -19.04
C SER A 681 -8.95 -0.91 -17.80
N LEU A 682 -9.53 0.34 -17.78
CA LEU A 682 -9.08 1.71 -17.39
C LEU A 682 -9.30 2.73 -18.65
N LEU A 683 -9.55 4.08 -18.67
CA LEU A 683 -9.65 5.00 -19.92
C LEU A 683 -9.42 6.62 -20.06
N LEU A 684 -8.40 7.31 -19.45
CA LEU A 684 -7.93 8.73 -19.16
C LEU A 684 -8.88 9.95 -18.83
N GLY A 685 -8.37 11.06 -18.20
CA GLY A 685 -9.11 12.35 -17.98
C GLY A 685 -8.46 13.64 -17.35
N ASN A 686 -9.25 14.72 -17.13
CA ASN A 686 -8.81 16.11 -17.44
C ASN A 686 -9.09 17.30 -16.47
N GLY A 687 -10.34 17.72 -16.22
CA GLY A 687 -10.73 18.87 -15.37
C GLY A 687 -11.95 19.71 -15.80
N ASP A 688 -12.75 19.32 -16.80
CA ASP A 688 -13.83 20.13 -17.40
C ASP A 688 -15.15 19.44 -17.86
N GLY A 689 -15.29 18.13 -17.74
CA GLY A 689 -16.44 17.32 -18.17
C GLY A 689 -16.10 16.24 -19.21
N THR A 690 -14.82 15.98 -19.49
CA THR A 690 -14.40 15.30 -20.73
C THR A 690 -13.24 14.33 -20.61
N PHE A 691 -13.23 13.32 -21.49
CA PHE A 691 -12.47 12.11 -21.23
C PHE A 691 -11.39 11.77 -22.22
N GLY A 692 -10.35 11.16 -21.65
CA GLY A 692 -9.13 10.80 -22.31
C GLY A 692 -8.26 12.01 -22.60
N GLY A 693 -7.05 11.74 -23.09
CA GLY A 693 -6.54 12.60 -24.16
C GLY A 693 -7.48 12.55 -25.38
N ALA A 694 -7.17 13.32 -26.43
CA ALA A 694 -7.97 13.45 -27.67
C ALA A 694 -8.14 12.16 -28.54
N ALA A 695 -7.99 10.98 -27.95
CA ALA A 695 -8.25 9.67 -28.53
C ALA A 695 -9.02 8.71 -27.58
N GLN A 696 -9.27 9.07 -26.31
CA GLN A 696 -10.08 8.30 -25.33
C GLN A 696 -9.58 6.82 -25.19
N THR A 697 -8.52 6.53 -24.43
CA THR A 697 -7.58 5.37 -24.67
C THR A 697 -7.33 4.26 -23.61
N ASN A 698 -6.76 3.09 -24.06
CA ASN A 698 -6.69 1.69 -23.48
C ASN A 698 -5.42 0.76 -23.76
N ILE A 699 -4.96 -0.19 -22.86
CA ILE A 699 -3.77 -1.15 -22.99
C ILE A 699 -3.80 -2.46 -22.05
N ASP A 700 -3.32 -3.67 -22.45
CA ASP A 700 -3.55 -5.08 -21.90
C ASP A 700 -2.64 -5.78 -20.79
N TYR A 701 -3.20 -6.66 -19.88
CA TYR A 701 -2.50 -7.52 -18.83
C TYR A 701 -3.11 -8.97 -18.47
N GLN A 702 -3.07 -9.49 -17.18
CA GLN A 702 -3.50 -10.84 -16.57
C GLN A 702 -3.63 -10.84 -14.99
N SER A 703 -4.52 -11.51 -14.18
CA SER A 703 -5.69 -12.48 -14.23
C SER A 703 -6.94 -11.99 -13.38
N GLY A 704 -8.14 -12.66 -13.24
CA GLY A 704 -9.57 -12.27 -12.73
C GLY A 704 -10.94 -12.36 -13.63
N ASN A 705 -11.91 -13.32 -13.60
CA ASN A 705 -12.91 -13.71 -14.69
C ASN A 705 -14.46 -13.75 -14.51
N GLY A 706 -15.17 -13.17 -13.55
CA GLY A 706 -16.63 -13.31 -13.52
C GLY A 706 -17.49 -12.05 -13.33
N PRO A 707 -16.99 -10.90 -13.71
CA PRO A 707 -18.40 -9.30 -14.04
C PRO A 707 -19.90 -9.44 -13.79
N ASN A 708 -20.44 -8.48 -13.03
CA ASN A 708 -21.45 -8.63 -12.00
C ASN A 708 -21.94 -7.22 -11.51
N SER A 709 -21.44 -6.68 -10.40
CA SER A 709 -21.49 -5.27 -9.96
C SER A 709 -20.50 -5.12 -8.84
N LEU A 710 -20.39 -4.08 -8.00
CA LEU A 710 -19.11 -3.58 -7.48
C LEU A 710 -19.19 -2.20 -6.68
N ALA A 711 -18.14 -1.66 -6.02
CA ALA A 711 -17.61 -1.82 -4.63
C ALA A 711 -16.49 -0.82 -4.28
N VAL A 712 -16.10 -0.56 -3.01
CA VAL A 712 -15.16 0.55 -2.67
C VAL A 712 -14.71 0.80 -1.16
N GLY A 713 -13.66 1.60 -0.82
CA GLY A 713 -13.17 2.13 0.52
C GLY A 713 -11.63 2.45 0.73
N ASP A 714 -11.11 3.03 1.86
CA ASP A 714 -9.63 3.27 2.11
C ASP A 714 -8.82 2.03 2.60
N PHE A 715 -8.45 1.07 1.74
CA PHE A 715 -7.72 -0.15 2.11
C PHE A 715 -6.35 0.03 2.81
N ASN A 716 -5.34 0.74 2.31
CA ASN A 716 -4.07 0.77 3.05
C ASN A 716 -4.18 1.45 4.42
N GLY A 717 -5.18 2.31 4.62
CA GLY A 717 -5.07 3.42 5.56
C GLY A 717 -3.82 4.27 5.29
N ASP A 718 -3.22 4.21 4.08
CA ASP A 718 -2.01 4.98 3.73
C ASP A 718 -2.31 6.35 3.11
N GLY A 719 -3.58 6.78 3.23
CA GLY A 719 -4.19 7.65 2.24
C GLY A 719 -4.58 6.78 1.07
N GLY A 720 -5.63 6.00 1.30
CA GLY A 720 -6.32 5.20 0.33
C GLY A 720 -7.68 5.81 0.01
N VAL A 721 -7.89 5.95 -1.26
CA VAL A 721 -9.05 5.43 -1.98
C VAL A 721 -8.47 4.05 -2.34
N ASP A 722 -9.11 2.88 -2.25
CA ASP A 722 -8.41 1.58 -2.40
C ASP A 722 -9.31 0.35 -2.88
N LEU A 723 -8.83 -0.68 -3.60
CA LEU A 723 -9.60 -1.38 -4.67
C LEU A 723 -10.01 -2.90 -4.65
N ALA A 724 -11.14 -3.21 -5.35
CA ALA A 724 -11.96 -4.45 -5.44
C ALA A 724 -12.45 -5.05 -6.87
N ILE A 725 -12.95 -6.31 -7.09
CA ILE A 725 -13.67 -6.90 -8.30
C ILE A 725 -14.47 -8.26 -8.04
N ALA A 726 -15.83 -8.48 -7.94
CA ALA A 726 -16.45 -9.87 -7.75
C ALA A 726 -17.36 -10.64 -8.77
N ASN A 727 -17.40 -11.98 -8.75
CA ASN A 727 -17.36 -12.74 -10.02
C ASN A 727 -18.12 -14.08 -10.26
N GLY A 728 -18.59 -14.25 -11.51
CA GLY A 728 -19.07 -15.22 -12.54
C GLY A 728 -18.33 -16.31 -13.46
N GLY A 729 -17.07 -16.87 -13.33
CA GLY A 729 -16.70 -18.21 -13.93
C GLY A 729 -15.86 -19.37 -13.22
N GLU A 730 -15.29 -19.26 -12.00
CA GLU A 730 -14.81 -20.31 -11.03
C GLU A 730 -15.44 -20.36 -9.58
N ASN A 731 -15.14 -19.41 -8.66
CA ASN A 731 -16.08 -18.64 -7.78
C ASN A 731 -15.32 -17.63 -6.89
N SER A 732 -15.40 -16.29 -7.11
CA SER A 732 -14.39 -15.34 -6.51
C SER A 732 -14.75 -13.86 -6.42
N VAL A 733 -14.00 -13.11 -5.62
CA VAL A 733 -14.07 -11.64 -5.50
C VAL A 733 -12.67 -11.10 -5.46
N SER A 734 -12.34 -9.95 -6.02
CA SER A 734 -10.99 -9.69 -6.50
C SER A 734 -10.33 -8.42 -6.03
N LEU A 735 -8.99 -8.46 -6.03
CA LEU A 735 -8.18 -7.55 -5.27
C LEU A 735 -6.84 -7.03 -5.79
N TYR A 736 -6.65 -5.74 -5.57
CA TYR A 736 -5.60 -4.82 -6.01
C TYR A 736 -4.90 -4.09 -4.80
N LEU A 737 -3.57 -3.83 -4.53
CA LEU A 737 -2.91 -3.09 -3.33
C LEU A 737 -2.20 -1.69 -3.43
N SER A 738 -2.76 -0.58 -2.88
CA SER A 738 -2.50 0.85 -3.24
C SER A 738 -1.08 1.27 -2.96
N ARG A 739 -0.45 1.96 -3.92
CA ARG A 739 1.01 2.14 -3.89
C ARG A 739 1.45 3.57 -4.15
N PRO A 740 2.06 4.20 -3.14
CA PRO A 740 3.05 5.23 -3.41
C PRO A 740 4.25 4.53 -4.04
N VAL A 741 4.71 4.99 -5.20
CA VAL A 741 5.82 4.36 -5.90
C VAL A 741 6.95 5.37 -6.05
N ILE A 742 8.19 4.98 -5.76
CA ILE A 742 9.34 5.87 -5.91
C ILE A 742 10.15 5.54 -7.16
N ALA A 743 10.08 6.43 -8.16
CA ALA A 743 11.00 6.42 -9.29
C ALA A 743 12.19 7.36 -9.05
N LEU A 744 13.39 6.86 -9.32
CA LEU A 744 14.66 7.52 -8.99
C LEU A 744 15.54 7.65 -10.24
N PHE A 745 15.92 8.89 -10.58
CA PHE A 745 16.78 9.13 -11.74
C PHE A 745 17.88 10.18 -11.47
N PRO A 746 19.17 9.86 -11.67
CA PRO A 746 19.73 8.54 -11.98
C PRO A 746 19.82 7.65 -10.72
N VAL A 747 19.71 6.32 -10.89
CA VAL A 747 19.87 5.31 -9.82
C VAL A 747 21.30 5.20 -9.25
N SER A 748 22.26 5.93 -9.81
CA SER A 748 23.64 6.03 -9.33
C SER A 748 24.25 7.36 -9.74
N VAL A 749 25.03 7.99 -8.86
CA VAL A 749 25.72 9.27 -9.13
C VAL A 749 27.23 9.09 -9.07
N SER A 750 27.92 9.55 -10.12
CA SER A 750 29.38 9.61 -10.18
C SER A 750 29.84 11.05 -10.38
N PHE A 751 30.60 11.55 -9.40
CA PHE A 751 31.25 12.85 -9.43
C PHE A 751 32.60 12.77 -10.15
N ALA A 752 33.06 13.90 -10.68
CA ALA A 752 34.39 14.04 -11.24
C ALA A 752 35.48 14.00 -10.14
N ASP A 753 36.74 13.99 -10.58
CA ASP A 753 37.92 14.11 -9.73
C ASP A 753 37.99 15.50 -9.08
N GLU A 754 37.75 15.59 -7.76
CA GLU A 754 37.58 16.85 -7.00
C GLU A 754 38.70 17.04 -5.96
N PRO A 755 39.29 18.23 -5.78
CA PRO A 755 40.37 18.45 -4.82
C PRO A 755 39.98 18.20 -3.37
N VAL A 756 40.88 17.57 -2.60
CA VAL A 756 40.65 17.29 -1.17
C VAL A 756 40.37 18.57 -0.39
N GLY A 757 39.22 18.62 0.29
CA GLY A 757 38.72 19.79 1.03
C GLY A 757 38.03 20.87 0.19
N LEU A 758 37.85 20.64 -1.12
CA LEU A 758 36.98 21.46 -1.98
C LEU A 758 35.65 20.71 -2.22
N ALA A 759 34.55 21.45 -2.33
CA ALA A 759 33.24 20.88 -2.62
C ALA A 759 32.96 20.98 -4.12
N SER A 760 32.49 19.88 -4.71
CA SER A 760 32.07 19.82 -6.11
C SER A 760 30.87 20.71 -6.41
N ALA A 761 30.62 20.98 -7.69
CA ALA A 761 29.28 21.39 -8.12
C ALA A 761 28.24 20.31 -7.71
N PRO A 762 27.00 20.70 -7.37
CA PRO A 762 25.95 19.75 -7.04
C PRO A 762 25.49 18.97 -8.27
N LEU A 763 25.18 17.69 -8.08
CA LEU A 763 24.49 16.84 -9.05
C LEU A 763 23.10 16.48 -8.52
N SER A 764 22.07 16.56 -9.37
CA SER A 764 20.70 16.23 -8.97
C SER A 764 20.41 14.76 -9.18
N VAL A 765 19.82 14.14 -8.17
CA VAL A 765 18.86 13.05 -8.32
C VAL A 765 17.47 13.69 -8.41
N GLN A 766 16.62 13.18 -9.29
CA GLN A 766 15.18 13.39 -9.27
C GLN A 766 14.53 12.22 -8.53
N VAL A 767 13.64 12.55 -7.59
CA VAL A 767 12.69 11.63 -6.99
C VAL A 767 11.33 12.01 -7.55
N SER A 768 10.61 11.04 -8.11
CA SER A 768 9.29 11.24 -8.70
C SER A 768 8.34 10.16 -8.22
N ASN A 769 7.07 10.50 -8.03
CA ASN A 769 6.04 9.55 -7.63
C ASN A 769 5.13 9.20 -8.82
N PRO A 770 5.42 8.13 -9.59
CA PRO A 770 4.51 7.60 -10.61
C PRO A 770 3.47 6.62 -10.05
N GLY A 771 3.42 6.43 -8.74
CA GLY A 771 2.35 5.67 -8.08
C GLY A 771 1.09 6.51 -7.95
N SER A 772 0.05 5.91 -7.41
CA SER A 772 -1.20 6.60 -7.13
C SER A 772 -1.18 7.37 -5.82
N VAL A 773 -0.66 6.79 -4.73
CA VAL A 773 -0.71 7.35 -3.37
C VAL A 773 0.46 8.29 -3.06
N VAL A 774 0.26 9.24 -2.14
CA VAL A 774 1.30 10.08 -1.52
C VAL A 774 2.52 9.30 -1.03
N LEU A 775 3.65 9.51 -1.71
CA LEU A 775 4.94 9.01 -1.30
C LEU A 775 5.49 9.85 -0.14
N ASN A 776 5.19 9.42 1.08
CA ASN A 776 5.73 9.99 2.30
C ASN A 776 7.24 9.68 2.43
N ILE A 777 8.00 10.68 2.88
CA ILE A 777 9.47 10.66 2.97
C ILE A 777 9.88 10.88 4.43
N ASP A 778 10.11 9.79 5.16
CA ASP A 778 10.57 9.81 6.55
C ASP A 778 11.94 10.50 6.71
N SER A 779 12.87 10.22 5.80
CA SER A 779 14.19 10.84 5.83
C SER A 779 14.97 10.73 4.51
N ILE A 780 15.85 11.70 4.28
CA ILE A 780 16.85 11.69 3.20
C ILE A 780 18.23 11.90 3.84
N SER A 781 19.16 10.97 3.64
CA SER A 781 20.50 11.01 4.25
C SER A 781 21.60 10.60 3.26
N SER A 782 22.77 11.23 3.37
CA SER A 782 23.96 10.86 2.58
C SER A 782 25.11 10.41 3.48
N SER A 783 25.92 9.46 3.01
CA SER A 783 27.00 8.84 3.80
C SER A 783 28.39 9.11 3.21
N GLY A 784 29.41 9.20 4.08
CA GLY A 784 30.81 9.39 3.68
C GLY A 784 31.16 10.85 3.37
N ASP A 785 31.85 11.07 2.25
CA ASP A 785 32.31 12.40 1.80
C ASP A 785 31.24 13.17 1.00
N PHE A 786 29.97 12.78 1.11
CA PHE A 786 28.85 13.31 0.32
C PHE A 786 27.81 13.99 1.23
N ALA A 787 27.37 15.19 0.83
CA ALA A 787 26.34 15.97 1.53
C ALA A 787 25.16 16.27 0.60
N GLN A 788 23.93 16.13 1.11
CA GLN A 788 22.69 16.38 0.36
C GLN A 788 21.94 17.61 0.87
N THR A 789 21.26 18.30 -0.05
CA THR A 789 20.16 19.23 0.20
C THR A 789 19.06 18.94 -0.81
N ASN A 790 17.79 18.98 -0.41
CA ASN A 790 16.67 18.58 -1.28
C ASN A 790 15.48 19.55 -1.23
N THR A 791 14.53 19.32 -2.13
CA THR A 791 13.25 20.06 -2.22
C THR A 791 12.03 19.14 -2.01
N CYS A 792 12.20 18.00 -1.33
CA CYS A 792 11.22 16.90 -1.30
C CYS A 792 10.20 16.96 -0.16
N GLY A 793 10.24 18.02 0.67
CA GLY A 793 9.31 18.17 1.80
C GLY A 793 9.36 16.97 2.76
N SER A 794 8.19 16.61 3.28
CA SER A 794 7.92 15.34 3.98
C SER A 794 7.19 14.33 3.09
N SER A 795 6.79 14.70 1.88
CA SER A 795 6.11 13.82 0.92
C SER A 795 6.24 14.35 -0.52
N VAL A 796 6.18 13.43 -1.48
CA VAL A 796 6.10 13.71 -2.91
C VAL A 796 4.71 13.34 -3.38
N GLN A 797 3.95 14.36 -3.77
CA GLN A 797 2.63 14.17 -4.33
C GLN A 797 2.73 13.30 -5.61
N PRO A 798 1.76 12.41 -5.84
CA PRO A 798 1.60 11.64 -7.08
C PRO A 798 1.63 12.49 -8.34
N GLY A 799 2.17 11.92 -9.42
CA GLY A 799 2.60 12.63 -10.63
C GLY A 799 3.77 13.61 -10.44
N ALA A 800 4.03 14.11 -9.23
CA ALA A 800 5.00 15.14 -8.95
C ALA A 800 6.43 14.62 -8.80
N SER A 801 7.38 15.56 -8.75
CA SER A 801 8.80 15.27 -8.59
C SER A 801 9.55 16.36 -7.83
N CYS A 802 10.63 15.96 -7.17
CA CYS A 802 11.50 16.82 -6.38
C CYS A 802 12.98 16.51 -6.62
N ALA A 803 13.84 17.48 -6.34
CA ALA A 803 15.28 17.36 -6.55
C ALA A 803 16.01 17.08 -5.23
N ILE A 804 16.86 16.06 -5.21
CA ILE A 804 17.92 15.91 -4.21
C ILE A 804 19.24 16.34 -4.87
N SER A 805 19.78 17.48 -4.45
CA SER A 805 21.09 17.97 -4.86
C SER A 805 22.16 17.39 -3.94
N VAL A 806 23.04 16.55 -4.49
CA VAL A 806 24.17 15.94 -3.79
C VAL A 806 25.47 16.65 -4.18
N THR A 807 26.34 16.89 -3.20
CA THR A 807 27.70 17.44 -3.38
C THR A 807 28.73 16.46 -2.85
N PHE A 808 29.93 16.46 -3.42
CA PHE A 808 31.06 15.64 -3.02
C PHE A 808 32.19 16.54 -2.49
N THR A 809 32.65 16.30 -1.26
CA THR A 809 33.76 17.04 -0.63
C THR A 809 34.80 16.04 -0.11
N PRO A 810 35.75 15.60 -0.94
CA PRO A 810 36.68 14.53 -0.56
C PRO A 810 37.54 14.91 0.64
N THR A 811 37.55 14.06 1.67
CA THR A 811 38.34 14.24 2.90
C THR A 811 39.74 13.63 2.78
N LEU A 812 39.94 12.69 1.84
CA LEU A 812 41.21 12.02 1.55
C LEU A 812 41.38 11.77 0.04
N PRO A 813 42.62 11.70 -0.48
CA PRO A 813 42.87 11.32 -1.87
C PRO A 813 42.49 9.87 -2.19
N GLY A 814 42.09 9.62 -3.44
CA GLY A 814 41.70 8.30 -3.95
C GLY A 814 40.19 8.16 -4.13
N SER A 815 39.73 6.96 -4.53
CA SER A 815 38.31 6.69 -4.73
C SER A 815 37.53 6.73 -3.42
N ARG A 816 36.37 7.38 -3.44
CA ARG A 816 35.45 7.53 -2.32
C ARG A 816 34.08 7.02 -2.78
N ALA A 817 33.47 6.18 -1.95
CA ALA A 817 32.15 5.62 -2.16
C ALA A 817 31.25 5.97 -0.97
N GLY A 818 29.97 6.11 -1.24
CA GLY A 818 28.93 6.38 -0.26
C GLY A 818 27.56 6.02 -0.83
N SER A 819 26.53 6.40 -0.11
CA SER A 819 25.13 6.22 -0.50
C SER A 819 24.32 7.48 -0.23
N LEU A 820 23.34 7.72 -1.09
CA LEU A 820 22.16 8.50 -0.76
C LEU A 820 21.07 7.49 -0.40
N ARG A 821 20.60 7.56 0.84
CA ARG A 821 19.51 6.72 1.37
C ARG A 821 18.27 7.59 1.54
N ILE A 822 17.18 7.14 0.94
CA ILE A 822 15.83 7.64 1.18
C ILE A 822 15.16 6.60 2.09
N THR A 823 14.24 7.05 2.94
CA THR A 823 13.37 6.16 3.70
C THR A 823 11.96 6.74 3.61
N ASP A 824 11.01 5.88 3.26
CA ASP A 824 9.79 6.22 2.54
C ASP A 824 8.70 5.15 2.75
N ASN A 825 7.46 5.41 2.35
CA ASN A 825 6.35 4.44 2.42
C ASN A 825 6.18 3.58 1.14
N ASN A 826 7.16 3.54 0.23
CA ASN A 826 6.98 2.93 -1.11
C ASN A 826 6.35 1.53 -1.04
N ASN A 827 5.30 1.32 -1.85
CA ASN A 827 4.43 0.13 -1.90
C ASN A 827 3.57 -0.07 -0.63
N GLY A 828 3.16 0.99 0.07
CA GLY A 828 2.44 0.93 1.36
C GLY A 828 3.33 0.56 2.55
N VAL A 829 4.60 0.21 2.29
CA VAL A 829 5.53 -0.27 3.33
C VAL A 829 6.20 0.91 4.01
N SER A 830 5.62 1.41 5.11
CA SER A 830 6.24 2.43 5.96
C SER A 830 7.67 2.04 6.37
N GLY A 831 8.62 2.97 6.22
CA GLY A 831 10.03 2.72 6.50
C GLY A 831 10.76 1.86 5.44
N SER A 832 10.18 1.72 4.23
CA SER A 832 10.87 1.25 3.03
C SER A 832 12.12 2.09 2.73
N VAL A 833 13.07 1.54 1.95
CA VAL A 833 14.44 2.06 1.90
C VAL A 833 15.03 2.02 0.50
N GLN A 834 15.07 3.17 -0.17
CA GLN A 834 15.83 3.30 -1.41
C GLN A 834 17.29 3.67 -1.16
N THR A 835 18.19 3.12 -1.97
CA THR A 835 19.64 3.37 -1.86
C THR A 835 20.26 3.62 -3.23
N ILE A 836 20.71 4.86 -3.44
CA ILE A 836 21.45 5.29 -4.64
C ILE A 836 22.95 5.27 -4.33
N ALA A 837 23.72 4.63 -5.20
CA ALA A 837 25.18 4.57 -5.06
C ALA A 837 25.83 5.94 -5.41
N LEU A 838 26.69 6.44 -4.52
CA LEU A 838 27.47 7.67 -4.73
C LEU A 838 28.95 7.33 -4.87
N THR A 839 29.61 7.91 -5.89
CA THR A 839 31.01 7.65 -6.20
C THR A 839 31.74 8.93 -6.62
N GLY A 840 33.03 9.04 -6.28
CA GLY A 840 33.90 10.14 -6.71
C GLY A 840 35.38 9.88 -6.40
N THR A 841 36.28 10.75 -6.83
CA THR A 841 37.72 10.65 -6.54
C THR A 841 38.23 11.91 -5.86
N GLY A 842 38.88 11.78 -4.71
CA GLY A 842 39.67 12.87 -4.14
C GLY A 842 41.00 13.04 -4.87
N ILE A 843 41.27 14.24 -5.39
CA ILE A 843 42.59 14.61 -5.93
C ILE A 843 43.42 15.40 -4.91
N GLY A 844 44.57 14.84 -4.54
CA GLY A 844 45.46 15.44 -3.55
C GLY A 844 46.71 14.59 -3.28
N PRO A 845 47.78 15.16 -2.74
CA PRO A 845 48.94 14.39 -2.31
C PRO A 845 48.65 13.66 -0.99
N LEU A 846 49.15 12.42 -0.86
CA LEU A 846 49.02 11.60 0.34
C LEU A 846 50.40 11.08 0.74
N VAL A 847 50.81 11.36 1.98
CA VAL A 847 52.12 10.97 2.50
C VAL A 847 52.06 9.57 3.10
N SER A 848 53.01 8.73 2.69
CA SER A 848 53.33 7.46 3.34
C SER A 848 54.79 7.44 3.77
N LEU A 849 55.04 6.97 5.00
CA LEU A 849 56.37 6.93 5.62
C LEU A 849 56.73 5.48 5.97
N SER A 850 57.92 5.02 5.59
CA SER A 850 58.36 3.64 5.87
C SER A 850 58.64 3.35 7.35
N SER A 851 58.68 4.37 8.20
CA SER A 851 58.65 4.26 9.66
C SER A 851 58.25 5.60 10.28
N VAL A 852 57.51 5.55 11.40
CA VAL A 852 57.21 6.72 12.25
C VAL A 852 58.22 6.91 13.38
N SER A 853 59.21 6.01 13.53
CA SER A 853 60.30 6.16 14.49
C SER A 853 61.65 5.56 14.05
N LEU A 854 62.75 6.11 14.57
CA LEU A 854 64.10 5.58 14.42
C LEU A 854 64.86 5.64 15.76
N ASP A 855 64.99 4.49 16.43
CA ASP A 855 65.88 4.38 17.60
C ASP A 855 67.30 3.96 17.21
N PHE A 856 68.26 4.87 17.37
CA PHE A 856 69.67 4.64 17.11
C PHE A 856 70.36 3.83 18.22
N GLY A 857 69.82 3.81 19.43
CA GLY A 857 70.45 3.14 20.58
C GLY A 857 71.77 3.80 21.00
N TYR A 858 72.70 3.01 21.55
CA TYR A 858 73.95 3.51 22.16
C TYR A 858 75.04 3.86 21.15
N HIS A 859 75.42 5.15 21.09
CA HIS A 859 76.51 5.66 20.25
C HIS A 859 77.54 6.45 21.07
N LEU A 860 78.82 6.41 20.66
CA LEU A 860 79.90 7.11 21.36
C LEU A 860 79.76 8.63 21.25
N VAL A 861 79.88 9.35 22.37
CA VAL A 861 79.89 10.82 22.37
C VAL A 861 80.99 11.34 21.44
N GLY A 862 80.63 12.31 20.58
CA GLY A 862 81.52 12.88 19.56
C GLY A 862 81.75 12.00 18.32
N THR A 863 81.06 10.85 18.19
CA THR A 863 81.11 9.99 16.99
C THR A 863 79.72 9.86 16.38
N PRO A 864 79.50 10.19 15.09
CA PRO A 864 78.21 10.01 14.44
C PRO A 864 77.83 8.53 14.32
N SER A 865 76.53 8.25 14.35
CA SER A 865 75.98 6.94 14.00
C SER A 865 76.19 6.61 12.52
N LEU A 866 76.00 5.34 12.16
CA LEU A 866 75.62 5.02 10.79
C LEU A 866 74.27 5.69 10.49
N ALA A 867 74.07 6.12 9.24
CA ALA A 867 72.79 6.68 8.83
C ALA A 867 71.70 5.60 8.85
N ARG A 868 70.49 5.96 9.29
CA ARG A 868 69.29 5.16 9.08
C ARG A 868 68.35 5.93 8.16
N THR A 869 67.85 5.25 7.15
CA THR A 869 67.01 5.85 6.10
C THR A 869 65.56 5.48 6.33
N LEU A 870 64.67 6.45 6.16
CA LEU A 870 63.24 6.23 5.99
C LEU A 870 62.82 6.74 4.61
N THR A 871 61.85 6.05 3.99
CA THR A 871 61.29 6.44 2.70
C THR A 871 60.06 7.31 2.93
N LEU A 872 60.02 8.46 2.28
CA LEU A 872 58.83 9.30 2.10
C LEU A 872 58.28 9.04 0.70
N ALA A 873 57.03 8.61 0.61
CA ALA A 873 56.34 8.34 -0.66
C ALA A 873 55.08 9.19 -0.78
N ASN A 874 54.81 9.68 -2.00
CA ASN A 874 53.54 10.28 -2.36
C ASN A 874 52.64 9.19 -2.96
N THR A 875 51.79 8.60 -2.14
CA THR A 875 50.78 7.60 -2.55
C THR A 875 49.44 8.25 -2.93
N GLY A 876 49.41 9.57 -3.07
CA GLY A 876 48.23 10.32 -3.49
C GLY A 876 48.12 10.49 -4.99
N THR A 877 47.07 11.18 -5.41
CA THR A 877 46.64 11.42 -6.79
C THR A 877 47.11 12.77 -7.36
N ALA A 878 47.69 13.65 -6.53
CA ALA A 878 48.32 14.90 -6.98
C ALA A 878 49.77 15.06 -6.45
N PRO A 879 50.62 15.93 -7.05
CA PRO A 879 52.00 16.12 -6.60
C PRO A 879 52.13 16.70 -5.18
N LEU A 880 53.01 16.11 -4.37
CA LEU A 880 53.33 16.55 -3.01
C LEU A 880 54.39 17.65 -3.06
N SER A 881 54.07 18.88 -2.63
CA SER A 881 55.04 19.97 -2.58
C SER A 881 55.68 20.06 -1.19
N ILE A 882 56.97 19.73 -1.09
CA ILE A 882 57.72 19.68 0.17
C ILE A 882 58.29 21.06 0.48
N ARG A 883 57.90 21.63 1.62
CA ARG A 883 58.27 22.97 2.09
C ARG A 883 59.55 22.95 2.94
N SER A 884 59.71 21.95 3.80
CA SER A 884 60.93 21.78 4.62
C SER A 884 61.05 20.37 5.19
N ILE A 885 62.28 19.90 5.38
CA ILE A 885 62.59 18.71 6.20
C ILE A 885 63.62 19.13 7.24
N ALA A 886 63.23 19.13 8.52
CA ALA A 886 64.05 19.60 9.64
C ALA A 886 64.40 18.44 10.58
N ALA A 887 65.55 18.54 11.26
CA ALA A 887 65.99 17.59 12.29
C ALA A 887 66.20 18.31 13.62
N SER A 888 65.85 17.65 14.72
CA SER A 888 66.09 18.15 16.08
C SER A 888 67.56 18.11 16.46
N SER A 889 67.97 18.98 17.40
CA SER A 889 69.36 19.06 17.88
C SER A 889 69.88 17.70 18.37
N GLY A 890 71.15 17.39 18.05
CA GLY A 890 71.76 16.08 18.26
C GLY A 890 71.54 15.07 17.12
N PHE A 891 70.61 15.35 16.19
CA PHE A 891 70.38 14.59 14.98
C PHE A 891 70.64 15.47 13.74
N THR A 892 71.04 14.86 12.63
CA THR A 892 71.13 15.54 11.32
C THR A 892 70.47 14.70 10.24
N GLN A 893 69.91 15.34 9.21
CA GLN A 893 69.27 14.67 8.08
C GLN A 893 69.90 15.13 6.76
N SER A 894 69.99 14.21 5.80
CA SER A 894 70.17 14.50 4.38
C SER A 894 69.14 13.70 3.57
N ASN A 895 68.67 14.25 2.46
CA ASN A 895 67.63 13.62 1.64
C ASN A 895 67.77 13.93 0.15
N ASN A 896 67.03 13.21 -0.68
CA ASN A 896 66.93 13.43 -2.13
C ASN A 896 65.50 13.81 -2.59
N CYS A 897 64.68 14.37 -1.70
CA CYS A 897 63.23 14.52 -1.94
C CYS A 897 62.83 15.69 -2.86
N GLY A 898 63.74 16.63 -3.11
CA GLY A 898 63.44 17.83 -3.90
C GLY A 898 62.39 18.73 -3.22
N SER A 899 61.77 19.61 -4.01
CA SER A 899 60.64 20.46 -3.58
C SER A 899 59.28 19.95 -4.03
N ILE A 900 59.23 19.01 -4.99
CA ILE A 900 57.99 18.39 -5.47
C ILE A 900 58.25 16.89 -5.68
N LEU A 901 57.41 16.05 -5.08
CA LEU A 901 57.40 14.60 -5.25
C LEU A 901 56.16 14.19 -6.06
N ALA A 902 56.38 13.69 -7.26
CA ALA A 902 55.32 13.30 -8.20
C ALA A 902 54.41 12.18 -7.66
N VAL A 903 53.24 11.99 -8.27
CA VAL A 903 52.31 10.89 -8.00
C VAL A 903 53.01 9.54 -8.12
N GLY A 904 52.89 8.68 -7.11
CA GLY A 904 53.61 7.40 -7.01
C GLY A 904 55.12 7.52 -6.76
N GLY A 905 55.65 8.74 -6.70
CA GLY A 905 57.07 9.02 -6.44
C GLY A 905 57.45 8.75 -4.98
N ASN A 906 58.71 8.37 -4.77
CA ASN A 906 59.27 8.22 -3.43
C ASN A 906 60.71 8.76 -3.34
N CYS A 907 61.13 9.10 -2.13
CA CYS A 907 62.44 9.63 -1.81
C CYS A 907 62.91 9.12 -0.44
N SER A 908 64.20 9.28 -0.17
CA SER A 908 64.89 8.76 1.02
C SER A 908 65.39 9.90 1.90
N ILE A 909 65.01 9.88 3.17
CA ILE A 909 65.52 10.77 4.22
C ILE A 909 66.46 9.95 5.11
N SER A 910 67.75 10.27 5.07
CA SER A 910 68.80 9.58 5.82
C SER A 910 69.22 10.39 7.04
N VAL A 911 69.03 9.81 8.21
CA VAL A 911 69.21 10.47 9.51
C VAL A 911 70.43 9.89 10.23
N THR A 912 71.25 10.74 10.84
CA THR A 912 72.34 10.32 11.75
C THR A 912 72.14 10.94 13.14
N PHE A 913 72.51 10.19 14.16
CA PHE A 913 72.58 10.64 15.55
C PHE A 913 74.03 10.95 15.93
N SER A 914 74.29 12.14 16.49
CA SER A 914 75.62 12.60 16.89
C SER A 914 75.60 13.08 18.34
N PRO A 915 75.71 12.16 19.33
CA PRO A 915 75.59 12.51 20.74
C PRO A 915 76.72 13.45 21.20
N THR A 916 76.34 14.57 21.80
CA THR A 916 77.24 15.58 22.38
C THR A 916 77.46 15.42 23.89
N ALA A 917 76.61 14.61 24.56
CA ALA A 917 76.67 14.34 26.00
C ALA A 917 76.36 12.87 26.30
N VAL A 918 76.79 12.37 27.47
CA VAL A 918 76.53 11.00 27.94
C VAL A 918 75.13 10.94 28.57
N ALA A 919 74.10 10.99 27.74
CA ALA A 919 72.69 10.99 28.14
C ALA A 919 71.79 10.39 27.04
N PRO A 920 70.56 9.94 27.38
CA PRO A 920 69.51 9.75 26.39
C PRO A 920 69.20 11.08 25.67
N ALA A 921 68.96 10.99 24.37
CA ALA A 921 68.54 12.09 23.51
C ALA A 921 67.30 11.65 22.72
N SER A 922 66.31 12.53 22.65
CA SER A 922 65.07 12.34 21.92
C SER A 922 64.76 13.60 21.11
N GLY A 923 64.16 13.43 19.94
CA GLY A 923 63.71 14.53 19.11
C GLY A 923 62.81 14.06 17.97
N ALA A 924 62.64 14.94 16.99
CA ALA A 924 61.86 14.71 15.78
C ALA A 924 62.69 14.95 14.51
N ILE A 925 62.36 14.22 13.45
CA ILE A 925 62.41 14.74 12.07
C ILE A 925 61.02 15.27 11.74
N THR A 926 60.95 16.51 11.26
CA THR A 926 59.70 17.21 10.93
C THR A 926 59.67 17.49 9.44
N ILE A 927 58.67 16.94 8.75
CA ILE A 927 58.46 17.05 7.31
C ILE A 927 57.25 17.96 7.10
N THR A 928 57.46 19.14 6.52
CA THR A 928 56.39 20.10 6.20
C THR A 928 56.20 20.13 4.70
N ASP A 929 54.96 19.96 4.24
CA ASP A 929 54.58 19.79 2.84
C ASP A 929 53.15 20.31 2.58
N THR A 930 52.45 19.73 1.59
CA THR A 930 51.07 20.08 1.20
C THR A 930 50.07 18.93 1.33
N ALA A 931 50.40 17.84 2.04
CA ALA A 931 49.44 16.77 2.30
C ALA A 931 48.63 17.03 3.59
N PRO A 932 47.42 16.47 3.73
CA PRO A 932 46.72 16.39 5.01
C PRO A 932 47.62 15.75 6.07
N GLY A 933 47.58 16.27 7.31
CA GLY A 933 48.44 15.82 8.42
C GLY A 933 49.81 16.51 8.53
N SER A 934 50.17 17.39 7.58
CA SER A 934 51.43 18.15 7.67
C SER A 934 51.43 19.15 8.85
N PRO A 935 52.54 19.31 9.60
CA PRO A 935 53.83 18.65 9.39
C PRO A 935 53.89 17.24 10.00
N HIS A 936 54.36 16.28 9.21
CA HIS A 936 54.53 14.89 9.62
C HIS A 936 55.76 14.76 10.52
N VAL A 937 55.65 13.98 11.60
CA VAL A 937 56.70 13.86 12.64
C VAL A 937 57.17 12.41 12.78
N VAL A 938 58.45 12.18 12.55
CA VAL A 938 59.13 10.91 12.85
C VAL A 938 59.91 11.07 14.15
N SER A 939 59.62 10.24 15.15
CA SER A 939 60.31 10.26 16.44
C SER A 939 61.71 9.66 16.34
N VAL A 940 62.74 10.36 16.81
CA VAL A 940 64.13 9.87 16.81
C VAL A 940 64.71 9.79 18.22
N THR A 941 65.35 8.67 18.54
CA THR A 941 65.95 8.43 19.86
C THR A 941 67.38 7.89 19.73
N GLY A 942 68.19 8.12 20.75
CA GLY A 942 69.53 7.55 20.89
C GLY A 942 70.11 7.82 22.26
N ILE A 943 71.21 7.17 22.62
CA ILE A 943 71.88 7.35 23.91
C ILE A 943 73.37 7.59 23.68
N GLY A 944 73.87 8.72 24.18
CA GLY A 944 75.31 9.00 24.22
C GLY A 944 76.01 8.13 25.27
N ALA A 945 77.02 7.39 24.83
CA ALA A 945 77.80 6.45 25.64
C ALA A 945 79.26 6.92 25.82
N PRO A 946 79.89 6.63 26.97
CA PRO A 946 81.28 7.01 27.23
C PRO A 946 82.29 6.13 26.48
N THR A 947 83.49 6.68 26.28
CA THR A 947 84.65 5.94 25.76
C THR A 947 85.33 5.17 26.89
N LEU A 948 85.45 3.85 26.75
CA LEU A 948 86.13 2.97 27.70
C LEU A 948 87.53 2.61 27.19
N THR A 949 88.52 2.68 28.08
CA THR A 949 89.90 2.21 27.88
C THR A 949 90.29 1.23 28.99
N PHE A 950 91.06 0.21 28.63
CA PHE A 950 91.52 -0.86 29.52
C PHE A 950 93.03 -1.02 29.40
N THR A 951 93.70 -1.38 30.50
CA THR A 951 95.15 -1.61 30.52
C THR A 951 95.45 -2.95 31.18
N PHE A 952 95.90 -3.92 30.40
CA PHE A 952 96.27 -5.28 30.85
C PHE A 952 97.34 -5.87 29.90
N PRO A 953 98.17 -6.82 30.35
CA PRO A 953 99.13 -7.50 29.46
C PRO A 953 98.40 -8.35 28.42
N ALA A 954 98.62 -8.09 27.13
CA ALA A 954 97.95 -8.81 26.03
C ALA A 954 98.37 -10.31 25.90
N ARG A 955 99.51 -10.67 26.51
CA ARG A 955 100.03 -12.04 26.56
C ARG A 955 100.68 -12.30 27.93
N ILE A 956 100.46 -13.49 28.46
CA ILE A 956 101.17 -14.07 29.60
C ILE A 956 101.83 -15.38 29.13
N ASP A 957 103.06 -15.62 29.58
CA ASP A 957 103.83 -16.80 29.23
C ASP A 957 104.45 -17.39 30.51
N PHE A 958 104.14 -18.66 30.79
CA PHE A 958 104.57 -19.38 31.99
C PHE A 958 105.90 -20.13 31.78
N GLY A 959 106.48 -20.10 30.58
CA GLY A 959 107.76 -20.75 30.30
C GLY A 959 107.66 -22.28 30.30
N ASN A 960 108.66 -22.94 30.90
CA ASN A 960 108.74 -24.39 31.03
C ASN A 960 108.46 -24.79 32.49
N GLU A 961 107.46 -25.63 32.72
CA GLU A 961 107.02 -26.05 34.05
C GLU A 961 107.03 -27.60 34.17
N PRO A 962 107.31 -28.18 35.35
CA PRO A 962 107.33 -29.63 35.53
C PRO A 962 105.93 -30.25 35.40
N VAL A 963 105.82 -31.39 34.72
CA VAL A 963 104.53 -32.10 34.62
C VAL A 963 103.96 -32.45 36.01
N ALA A 964 102.68 -32.15 36.18
CA ALA A 964 101.88 -32.26 37.41
C ALA A 964 102.23 -31.27 38.56
N ALA A 965 103.15 -30.33 38.35
CA ALA A 965 103.36 -29.20 39.27
C ALA A 965 102.63 -27.93 38.77
N PRO A 966 102.04 -27.10 39.65
CA PRO A 966 101.52 -25.79 39.27
C PRO A 966 102.64 -24.74 39.21
N SER A 967 102.56 -23.87 38.20
CA SER A 967 103.44 -22.71 38.05
C SER A 967 103.29 -21.73 39.21
N ALA A 968 104.27 -20.82 39.35
CA ALA A 968 104.03 -19.57 40.05
C ALA A 968 102.81 -18.82 39.44
N PRO A 969 101.93 -18.19 40.25
CA PRO A 969 100.84 -17.40 39.71
C PRO A 969 101.35 -16.13 39.02
N GLN A 970 100.79 -15.80 37.85
CA GLN A 970 101.00 -14.50 37.20
C GLN A 970 99.73 -13.65 37.28
N THR A 971 99.90 -12.37 37.61
CA THR A 971 98.80 -11.45 37.88
C THR A 971 98.38 -10.67 36.64
N VAL A 972 97.10 -10.74 36.28
CA VAL A 972 96.44 -9.75 35.41
C VAL A 972 95.68 -8.77 36.31
N THR A 973 96.14 -7.51 36.37
CA THR A 973 95.39 -6.43 37.00
C THR A 973 94.35 -5.88 36.02
N LEU A 974 93.10 -5.74 36.47
CA LEU A 974 92.05 -5.01 35.77
C LEU A 974 91.76 -3.72 36.54
N ALA A 975 92.16 -2.58 35.97
CA ALA A 975 91.84 -1.26 36.51
C ALA A 975 90.65 -0.65 35.76
N ASN A 976 89.62 -0.23 36.49
CA ASN A 976 88.49 0.50 35.94
C ASN A 976 88.79 2.01 35.94
N ALA A 977 89.41 2.49 34.87
CA ALA A 977 89.70 3.91 34.66
C ALA A 977 88.48 4.74 34.21
N SER A 978 87.27 4.15 34.19
CA SER A 978 86.03 4.84 33.79
C SER A 978 85.26 5.41 34.99
N ASN A 979 84.24 6.21 34.70
CA ASN A 979 83.33 6.79 35.70
C ASN A 979 82.07 5.92 35.98
N GLN A 980 82.02 4.67 35.52
CA GLN A 980 80.90 3.74 35.74
C GLN A 980 81.39 2.36 36.22
N PRO A 981 80.60 1.57 36.97
CA PRO A 981 81.00 0.22 37.40
C PRO A 981 81.14 -0.75 36.22
N LEU A 982 82.26 -1.47 36.15
CA LEU A 982 82.51 -2.50 35.12
C LEU A 982 81.98 -3.85 35.61
N LEU A 983 81.13 -4.55 34.83
CA LEU A 983 80.42 -5.76 35.29
C LEU A 983 81.07 -7.06 34.76
N VAL A 984 81.87 -7.73 35.59
CA VAL A 984 82.67 -8.90 35.21
C VAL A 984 81.80 -10.17 35.19
N ARG A 985 81.26 -10.54 34.03
CA ARG A 985 80.25 -11.63 33.93
C ARG A 985 80.79 -13.05 33.85
N ARG A 986 81.99 -13.28 33.29
CA ARG A 986 82.60 -14.63 33.18
C ARG A 986 84.10 -14.53 32.94
N LEU A 987 84.83 -15.46 33.55
CA LEU A 987 86.26 -15.70 33.31
C LEU A 987 86.44 -17.20 33.01
N LEU A 988 86.80 -17.53 31.77
CA LEU A 988 86.90 -18.91 31.28
C LEU A 988 88.34 -19.24 30.86
N PRO A 989 89.18 -19.79 31.75
CA PRO A 989 90.49 -20.32 31.37
C PRO A 989 90.33 -21.71 30.70
N THR A 990 91.13 -21.99 29.68
CA THR A 990 90.98 -23.22 28.87
C THR A 990 91.82 -24.39 29.40
N ARG A 991 91.17 -25.37 30.05
CA ARG A 991 91.69 -26.69 30.47
C ARG A 991 92.90 -26.69 31.43
N ARG A 992 94.08 -26.29 30.97
CA ARG A 992 95.38 -26.46 31.66
C ARG A 992 95.85 -25.22 32.43
N PHE A 993 95.04 -24.17 32.40
CA PHE A 993 95.24 -22.96 33.18
C PHE A 993 94.11 -22.86 34.20
N ALA A 994 94.44 -22.53 35.45
CA ALA A 994 93.47 -22.19 36.48
C ALA A 994 93.53 -20.68 36.74
N GLN A 995 92.44 -20.12 37.30
CA GLN A 995 92.42 -18.72 37.72
C GLN A 995 91.69 -18.57 39.06
N ALA A 996 92.24 -17.72 39.91
CA ALA A 996 91.63 -17.24 41.14
C ALA A 996 91.72 -15.71 41.15
N ASN A 997 90.66 -15.02 41.57
CA ASN A 997 90.60 -13.57 41.49
C ASN A 997 89.85 -12.98 42.68
N ASN A 998 90.08 -11.69 42.95
CA ASN A 998 89.29 -10.89 43.89
C ASN A 998 88.32 -9.93 43.16
N CYS A 999 88.03 -10.20 41.88
CA CYS A 999 87.11 -9.41 41.08
C CYS A 999 85.68 -9.82 41.40
N GLY A 1000 84.99 -9.00 42.21
CA GLY A 1000 83.55 -9.14 42.41
C GLY A 1000 82.77 -8.97 41.10
N VAL A 1001 81.45 -9.18 41.16
CA VAL A 1001 80.57 -9.04 39.98
C VAL A 1001 80.63 -7.65 39.34
N SER A 1002 81.06 -6.61 40.07
CA SER A 1002 81.48 -5.33 39.49
C SER A 1002 82.80 -4.81 40.06
N ILE A 1003 83.52 -4.01 39.27
CA ILE A 1003 84.66 -3.18 39.70
C ILE A 1003 84.19 -1.72 39.70
N ALA A 1004 84.25 -1.04 40.84
CA ALA A 1004 83.84 0.36 40.97
C ALA A 1004 84.74 1.32 40.17
N PRO A 1005 84.26 2.54 39.82
CA PRO A 1005 85.08 3.59 39.22
C PRO A 1005 86.40 3.84 39.97
N GLY A 1006 87.49 4.05 39.24
CA GLY A 1006 88.83 4.27 39.79
C GLY A 1006 89.45 3.08 40.55
N SER A 1007 88.71 1.98 40.73
CA SER A 1007 89.16 0.81 41.48
C SER A 1007 89.82 -0.23 40.56
N SER A 1008 90.60 -1.14 41.14
CA SER A 1008 91.18 -2.27 40.42
C SER A 1008 90.98 -3.60 41.16
N CYS A 1009 91.02 -4.70 40.40
CA CYS A 1009 91.07 -6.06 40.92
C CYS A 1009 92.18 -6.86 40.22
N SER A 1010 92.51 -8.02 40.78
CA SER A 1010 93.61 -8.87 40.35
C SER A 1010 93.11 -10.28 40.07
N ILE A 1011 93.40 -10.77 38.86
CA ILE A 1011 93.20 -12.17 38.46
C ILE A 1011 94.57 -12.85 38.50
N GLN A 1012 94.76 -13.78 39.43
CA GLN A 1012 95.91 -14.67 39.45
C GLN A 1012 95.64 -15.85 38.53
N VAL A 1013 96.52 -16.08 37.55
CA VAL A 1013 96.44 -17.21 36.62
C VAL A 1013 97.63 -18.14 36.90
N THR A 1014 97.38 -19.45 36.98
CA THR A 1014 98.42 -20.48 37.08
C THR A 1014 98.32 -21.45 35.91
N PHE A 1015 99.43 -22.08 35.55
CA PHE A 1015 99.53 -23.14 34.56
C PHE A 1015 99.89 -24.46 35.25
N THR A 1016 99.30 -25.58 34.82
CA THR A 1016 99.64 -26.91 35.34
C THR A 1016 99.73 -27.90 34.17
N PRO A 1017 100.94 -28.19 33.65
CA PRO A 1017 101.09 -29.11 32.53
C PRO A 1017 100.83 -30.55 32.97
N ILE A 1018 100.01 -31.27 32.20
CA ILE A 1018 99.70 -32.70 32.41
C ILE A 1018 100.45 -33.64 31.45
N ALA A 1019 101.33 -33.09 30.60
CA ALA A 1019 102.18 -33.82 29.65
C ALA A 1019 103.32 -32.90 29.18
N LYS A 1020 104.43 -33.50 28.70
CA LYS A 1020 105.62 -32.76 28.20
C LYS A 1020 105.40 -32.14 26.82
N LEU A 1021 104.46 -31.20 26.73
CA LEU A 1021 104.03 -30.55 25.48
C LEU A 1021 103.69 -29.06 25.69
N PRO A 1022 103.87 -28.23 24.64
CA PRO A 1022 103.36 -26.86 24.62
C PRO A 1022 101.84 -26.83 24.84
N SER A 1023 101.40 -25.85 25.63
CA SER A 1023 100.00 -25.58 25.93
C SER A 1023 99.71 -24.11 25.66
N ARG A 1024 98.56 -23.84 25.05
CA ARG A 1024 98.05 -22.48 24.81
C ARG A 1024 96.64 -22.37 25.36
N GLY A 1025 96.28 -21.17 25.79
CA GLY A 1025 94.94 -20.88 26.28
C GLY A 1025 94.60 -19.41 26.16
N LEU A 1026 93.37 -19.07 26.55
CA LEU A 1026 92.89 -17.69 26.61
C LEU A 1026 92.30 -17.45 28.00
N LEU A 1027 92.50 -16.24 28.53
CA LEU A 1027 91.63 -15.68 29.55
C LEU A 1027 90.72 -14.67 28.84
N ILE A 1028 89.43 -14.98 28.79
CA ILE A 1028 88.41 -14.13 28.18
C ILE A 1028 87.68 -13.36 29.28
N ILE A 1029 87.58 -12.04 29.13
CA ILE A 1029 86.88 -11.11 30.02
C ILE A 1029 85.67 -10.55 29.27
N LEU A 1030 84.50 -10.60 29.91
CA LEU A 1030 83.21 -10.19 29.36
C LEU A 1030 82.54 -9.14 30.26
N ASP A 1031 82.10 -8.04 29.64
CA ASP A 1031 81.43 -6.88 30.25
C ASP A 1031 80.03 -6.67 29.64
N THR A 1032 79.11 -6.04 30.39
CA THR A 1032 77.74 -5.76 29.92
C THR A 1032 77.62 -4.39 29.28
N GLY A 1033 77.84 -4.33 27.98
CA GLY A 1033 77.56 -3.12 27.18
C GLY A 1033 77.95 -3.20 25.71
N ARG A 1034 78.81 -4.16 25.31
CA ARG A 1034 79.24 -4.36 23.92
C ARG A 1034 79.49 -5.84 23.63
N PRO A 1035 79.39 -6.31 22.36
CA PRO A 1035 79.80 -7.65 21.95
C PRO A 1035 81.34 -7.82 21.85
N ARG A 1036 82.13 -6.95 22.50
CA ARG A 1036 83.60 -7.04 22.49
C ARG A 1036 84.11 -7.67 23.78
N PHE A 1037 84.71 -8.84 23.66
CA PHE A 1037 85.52 -9.47 24.68
C PHE A 1037 86.93 -8.85 24.75
N ALA A 1038 87.52 -8.81 25.95
CA ALA A 1038 88.95 -8.65 26.12
C ALA A 1038 89.61 -10.04 26.26
N ILE A 1039 90.78 -10.22 25.65
CA ILE A 1039 91.52 -11.50 25.64
C ILE A 1039 92.96 -11.27 26.08
N VAL A 1040 93.38 -12.01 27.11
CA VAL A 1040 94.81 -12.26 27.39
C VAL A 1040 95.17 -13.63 26.81
N ARG A 1041 96.21 -13.69 25.99
CA ARG A 1041 96.73 -14.95 25.44
C ARG A 1041 97.65 -15.62 26.46
N LEU A 1042 97.40 -16.88 26.80
CA LEU A 1042 98.18 -17.67 27.75
C LEU A 1042 99.01 -18.74 27.01
N SER A 1043 100.24 -18.98 27.46
CA SER A 1043 101.03 -20.14 27.03
C SER A 1043 101.97 -20.65 28.11
N GLY A 1044 102.38 -21.92 27.97
CA GLY A 1044 103.39 -22.56 28.81
C GLY A 1044 103.65 -23.99 28.30
N ASN A 1045 104.84 -24.54 28.58
CA ASN A 1045 105.26 -25.87 28.16
C ASN A 1045 105.36 -26.80 29.37
N GLY A 1046 104.88 -28.04 29.25
CA GLY A 1046 105.28 -29.09 30.19
C GLY A 1046 106.67 -29.62 29.85
N THR A 1047 107.48 -29.90 30.87
CA THR A 1047 108.84 -30.45 30.75
C THR A 1047 109.12 -31.64 31.66
#